data_AF-A0A3G2Z8F1-F1
#
_entry.id   AF-A0A3G2Z8F1-F1
#
_cell.length_a   1.000
_cell.length_b   1.000
_cell.length_c   1.000
_cell.angle_alpha   90.00
_cell.angle_beta   90.00
_cell.angle_gamma   90.00
#
_symmetry.space_group_name_H-M   'P 1'
#
loop_
_entity.id
_entity.type
_entity.pdbx_description
1 polymer ?
#
loop_
_entity_poly.entity_id
_entity_poly.type
_entity_poly.pdbx_seq_one_letter_code
_entity_poly.pdbx_strand_id
1 'polypeptide(L)'
;MVFQDSEFNYSANSTKFISGGINIDILSPLLNKTIINITDTINRYINNLINQQMEVLNNKKNANKFYDILVAKIITSNDVSSLFNICVSNFLAIYTYQDTDEDKFLASINVSINIGKKIFNKYLNNLKTQYYKSSGIDITFTNWVNKWKQDNEDFAKFYHDDDIYSRLGLNILTILTHSDLIEIRLTKSPNKIHRHYSLFVKDDKLMSSNNRRSIINLPVKLPMVCPPRPYDKDILGGYLLNDDKFSEDLLINKRAYAKCSELSGDKIYNMVNNISKTPFKINKNLLDYIYNEGSKHNLLIDPEVRHEFEDLDKRNKHPKGVLASYKSKIILQQTILGIADFYSAFSNIYFPVRLDKRGRLYCSPSYLNYQSKELSKALVLFSEPGFVDRNDSIAILYLKVYGANCFGGNISRTSISEKGKWVDNNIKDIVNYDNGILLKKAEDKLLFLAFCMEYKRFQEFYLNTTFMGFKTSLPIQLDATCNAFQHMALLSNEDTLFKELNLIPERNVKGKKKDTASIDNRPSDFYNFLLHRLISYFKSKVDRGIFLDYKTTKNKEDKDKGSFMRLYSFVWNRVHVKKSIMTIPYNSSHRSMMKYLSESLVRSDCDKDGYNWYCTNEKDNKNLINQQDLYLLISSLQYIIKNDFQKIKKQSILRRWLSYLIS
;
A
#
# COMPACT_ATOMS: atom_id res chain seq x y z
N MET A 1 -6.84 28.05 14.55
CA MET A 1 -6.15 28.64 15.71
C MET A 1 -4.66 28.50 15.45
N VAL A 2 -3.99 29.65 15.36
CA VAL A 2 -2.61 29.86 14.92
C VAL A 2 -1.64 29.15 15.87
N PHE A 3 -0.75 28.31 15.33
CA PHE A 3 0.42 27.85 16.09
C PHE A 3 1.38 29.03 16.18
N GLN A 4 1.37 29.70 17.34
CA GLN A 4 2.41 30.66 17.67
C GLN A 4 3.74 29.95 17.81
N ASP A 5 4.75 30.59 17.23
CA ASP A 5 6.17 30.33 17.37
C ASP A 5 6.52 29.94 18.81
N SER A 6 6.86 28.67 19.01
CA SER A 6 7.78 28.29 20.07
C SER A 6 9.03 27.77 19.41
N GLU A 7 10.06 28.63 19.37
CA GLU A 7 11.43 28.22 19.16
C GLU A 7 11.70 26.94 19.97
N PHE A 8 11.96 25.83 19.29
CA PHE A 8 12.46 24.61 19.93
C PHE A 8 13.91 24.86 20.37
N ASN A 9 14.08 25.65 21.41
CA ASN A 9 15.29 25.67 22.21
C ASN A 9 15.36 24.32 22.92
N TYR A 10 16.20 23.43 22.42
CA TYR A 10 16.66 22.26 23.16
C TYR A 10 17.45 22.75 24.38
N SER A 11 16.74 23.11 25.46
CA SER A 11 17.36 23.26 26.77
C SER A 11 17.79 21.88 27.23
N ALA A 12 19.10 21.67 27.32
CA ALA A 12 19.77 20.44 27.75
C ALA A 12 19.58 20.16 29.26
N ASN A 13 18.34 20.16 29.74
CA ASN A 13 17.99 19.84 31.13
C ASN A 13 16.70 19.00 31.19
N SER A 14 16.78 17.72 30.82
CA SER A 14 15.93 16.68 31.43
C SER A 14 16.66 15.33 31.43
N THR A 15 16.97 14.85 32.63
CA THR A 15 17.67 13.58 32.93
C THR A 15 16.78 12.34 32.76
N LYS A 16 15.92 12.27 31.74
CA LYS A 16 15.04 11.11 31.50
C LYS A 16 15.02 10.61 30.05
N PHE A 17 16.15 10.72 29.35
CA PHE A 17 16.37 9.89 28.17
C PHE A 17 16.66 8.45 28.62
N ILE A 18 15.71 7.54 28.43
CA ILE A 18 16.04 6.11 28.45
C ILE A 18 16.88 5.87 27.20
N SER A 19 18.15 5.52 27.37
CA SER A 19 19.06 5.32 26.23
C SER A 19 18.42 4.35 25.22
N GLY A 20 18.26 4.82 23.97
CA GLY A 20 17.62 4.06 22.89
C GLY A 20 16.10 3.80 23.03
N GLY A 21 15.41 4.51 23.93
CA GLY A 21 13.98 4.37 24.22
C GLY A 21 13.06 5.43 23.59
N ILE A 22 11.76 5.31 23.86
CA ILE A 22 10.74 6.30 23.44
C ILE A 22 10.92 7.56 24.28
N ASN A 23 10.93 8.73 23.65
CA ASN A 23 10.82 9.99 24.37
C ASN A 23 9.39 10.09 24.95
N ILE A 24 9.26 9.97 26.27
CA ILE A 24 7.96 9.97 26.94
C ILE A 24 7.38 11.41 26.98
N ASP A 25 8.22 12.43 26.86
CA ASP A 25 7.81 13.84 26.95
C ASP A 25 7.02 14.32 25.71
N ILE A 26 7.12 13.61 24.59
CA ILE A 26 6.30 13.88 23.39
C ILE A 26 4.92 13.20 23.44
N LEU A 27 4.65 12.39 24.47
CA LEU A 27 3.37 11.72 24.64
C LEU A 27 2.33 12.66 25.28
N SER A 28 1.05 12.32 25.13
CA SER A 28 0.00 13.08 25.81
C SER A 28 0.22 13.07 27.34
N PRO A 29 -0.16 14.14 28.07
CA PRO A 29 0.06 14.20 29.52
C PRO A 29 -0.52 13.00 30.28
N LEU A 30 -1.69 12.51 29.83
CA LEU A 30 -2.33 11.33 30.41
C LEU A 30 -1.47 10.07 30.22
N LEU A 31 -0.97 9.84 29.00
CA LEU A 31 -0.18 8.66 28.69
C LEU A 31 1.21 8.69 29.31
N ASN A 32 1.84 9.88 29.32
CA ASN A 32 3.11 10.10 30.02
C ASN A 32 2.94 9.75 31.51
N LYS A 33 1.90 10.28 32.15
CA LYS A 33 1.57 9.97 33.55
C LYS A 33 1.33 8.47 33.78
N THR A 34 0.60 7.79 32.89
CA THR A 34 0.39 6.34 33.00
C THR A 34 1.71 5.60 32.96
N ILE A 35 2.57 5.85 31.97
CA ILE A 35 3.87 5.15 31.81
C ILE A 35 4.79 5.42 33.01
N ILE A 36 4.88 6.65 33.50
CA ILE A 36 5.68 7.00 34.69
C ILE A 36 5.20 6.20 35.91
N ASN A 37 3.89 6.15 36.17
CA ASN A 37 3.35 5.49 37.36
C ASN A 37 3.61 3.98 37.41
N ILE A 38 3.70 3.33 36.24
CA ILE A 38 3.91 1.88 36.13
C ILE A 38 5.37 1.49 35.85
N THR A 39 6.29 2.45 35.76
CA THR A 39 7.69 2.20 35.40
C THR A 39 8.38 1.28 36.42
N ASP A 40 8.26 1.57 37.71
CA ASP A 40 8.87 0.76 38.77
C ASP A 40 8.28 -0.64 38.84
N THR A 41 6.99 -0.77 38.56
CA THR A 41 6.30 -2.07 38.51
C THR A 41 6.80 -2.92 37.35
N ILE A 42 6.90 -2.37 36.14
CA ILE A 42 7.48 -3.08 34.99
C ILE A 42 8.92 -3.52 35.29
N ASN A 43 9.76 -2.61 35.80
CA ASN A 43 11.15 -2.92 36.12
C ASN A 43 11.26 -4.05 37.16
N ARG A 44 10.39 -4.09 38.17
CA ARG A 44 10.31 -5.18 39.15
C ARG A 44 10.01 -6.52 38.49
N TYR A 45 9.03 -6.57 37.59
CA TYR A 45 8.68 -7.81 36.87
C TYR A 45 9.78 -8.25 35.90
N ILE A 46 10.48 -7.31 35.25
CA ILE A 46 11.64 -7.62 34.41
C ILE A 46 12.75 -8.24 35.25
N ASN A 47 13.08 -7.66 36.41
CA ASN A 47 14.10 -8.22 37.31
C ASN A 47 13.74 -9.62 37.79
N ASN A 48 12.48 -9.85 38.17
CA ASN A 48 11.99 -11.18 38.56
C ASN A 48 12.13 -12.19 37.41
N LEU A 49 11.77 -11.79 36.18
CA LEU A 49 11.93 -12.64 35.00
C LEU A 49 13.41 -13.01 34.78
N ILE A 50 14.33 -12.03 34.84
CA ILE A 50 15.76 -12.28 34.67
C ILE A 50 16.28 -13.26 35.75
N ASN A 51 15.90 -13.05 37.02
CA ASN A 51 16.31 -13.92 38.13
C ASN A 51 15.83 -15.36 37.94
N GLN A 52 14.57 -15.56 37.55
CA GLN A 52 14.02 -16.89 37.25
C GLN A 52 14.77 -17.58 36.10
N GLN A 53 15.12 -16.84 35.05
CA GLN A 53 15.89 -17.40 33.93
C GLN A 53 17.34 -17.72 34.32
N MET A 54 17.95 -16.94 35.23
CA MET A 54 19.27 -17.26 35.79
C MET A 54 19.25 -18.56 36.62
N GLU A 55 18.18 -18.81 37.40
CA GLU A 55 18.02 -20.08 38.11
C GLU A 55 17.92 -21.28 37.16
N VAL A 56 17.23 -21.13 36.02
CA VAL A 56 17.17 -22.16 34.96
C VAL A 56 18.57 -22.48 34.41
N LEU A 57 19.43 -21.47 34.22
CA LEU A 57 20.81 -21.66 33.78
C LEU A 57 21.68 -22.34 34.85
N ASN A 58 21.42 -22.07 36.12
CA ASN A 58 22.18 -22.62 37.25
C ASN A 58 21.77 -24.06 37.61
N ASN A 59 20.50 -24.42 37.48
CA ASN A 59 19.96 -25.74 37.84
C ASN A 59 20.06 -26.76 36.69
N LYS A 60 21.27 -27.30 36.48
CA LYS A 60 21.56 -28.33 35.45
C LYS A 60 20.73 -29.63 35.55
N LYS A 61 20.10 -29.94 36.69
CA LYS A 61 19.35 -31.20 36.92
C LYS A 61 17.90 -31.19 36.38
N ASN A 62 17.30 -30.02 36.14
CA ASN A 62 15.92 -29.88 35.63
C ASN A 62 15.83 -29.28 34.21
N ALA A 63 16.94 -28.78 33.66
CA ALA A 63 17.00 -28.12 32.36
C ALA A 63 17.11 -29.09 31.16
N ASN A 64 16.35 -30.19 31.17
CA ASN A 64 16.43 -31.26 30.16
C ASN A 64 15.88 -30.89 28.76
N LYS A 65 15.58 -29.61 28.50
CA LYS A 65 15.18 -29.14 27.18
C LYS A 65 16.13 -28.03 26.76
N PHE A 66 17.01 -28.32 25.79
CA PHE A 66 17.84 -27.34 25.07
C PHE A 66 17.10 -26.02 24.76
N TYR A 67 15.80 -26.15 24.51
CA TYR A 67 14.85 -25.09 24.30
C TYR A 67 14.76 -24.06 25.46
N ASP A 68 14.60 -24.53 26.70
CA ASP A 68 14.44 -23.67 27.87
C ASP A 68 15.76 -22.96 28.21
N ILE A 69 16.88 -23.65 27.99
CA ILE A 69 18.23 -23.07 28.11
C ILE A 69 18.43 -21.92 27.12
N LEU A 70 17.98 -22.08 25.86
CA LEU A 70 18.10 -21.03 24.86
C LEU A 70 17.27 -19.80 25.24
N VAL A 71 16.01 -19.99 25.65
CA VAL A 71 15.14 -18.89 26.10
C VAL A 71 15.78 -18.16 27.28
N ALA A 72 16.31 -18.90 28.26
CA ALA A 72 16.97 -18.33 29.41
C ALA A 72 18.21 -17.50 29.01
N LYS A 73 19.10 -18.06 28.17
CA LYS A 73 20.29 -17.36 27.63
C LYS A 73 19.91 -16.05 26.92
N ILE A 74 18.84 -16.07 26.13
CA ILE A 74 18.39 -14.89 25.37
C ILE A 74 17.89 -13.81 26.33
N ILE A 75 17.03 -14.16 27.29
CA ILE A 75 16.46 -13.17 28.20
C ILE A 75 17.53 -12.55 29.10
N THR A 76 18.41 -13.36 29.68
CA THR A 76 19.44 -12.88 30.61
C THR A 76 20.54 -12.06 29.92
N SER A 77 20.67 -12.18 28.60
CA SER A 77 21.59 -11.34 27.81
C SER A 77 21.12 -9.90 27.58
N ASN A 78 19.88 -9.57 27.94
CA ASN A 78 19.31 -8.24 27.78
C ASN A 78 19.31 -7.49 29.10
N ASP A 79 19.69 -6.21 29.07
CA ASP A 79 19.56 -5.33 30.23
C ASP A 79 18.10 -4.92 30.49
N VAL A 80 17.83 -4.49 31.72
CA VAL A 80 16.49 -4.10 32.19
C VAL A 80 15.91 -2.96 31.35
N SER A 81 16.71 -1.93 31.07
CA SER A 81 16.29 -0.76 30.29
C SER A 81 15.84 -1.15 28.88
N SER A 82 16.52 -2.13 28.29
CA SER A 82 16.19 -2.67 26.97
C SER A 82 14.87 -3.43 26.95
N LEU A 83 14.63 -4.30 27.93
CA LEU A 83 13.36 -5.02 28.04
C LEU A 83 12.22 -4.06 28.37
N PHE A 84 12.48 -3.03 29.18
CA PHE A 84 11.54 -1.95 29.49
C PHE A 84 11.11 -1.21 28.22
N ASN A 85 12.07 -0.81 27.37
CA ASN A 85 11.78 -0.18 26.09
C ASN A 85 10.93 -1.07 25.16
N ILE A 86 11.16 -2.38 25.19
CA ILE A 86 10.33 -3.35 24.45
C ILE A 86 8.91 -3.40 25.04
N CYS A 87 8.75 -3.39 26.37
CA CYS A 87 7.43 -3.30 27.00
C CYS A 87 6.68 -2.03 26.55
N VAL A 88 7.26 -0.85 26.75
CA VAL A 88 6.61 0.42 26.44
C VAL A 88 6.27 0.54 24.96
N SER A 89 7.20 0.22 24.06
CA SER A 89 6.95 0.33 22.62
C SER A 89 5.83 -0.59 22.12
N ASN A 90 5.72 -1.80 22.66
CA ASN A 90 4.64 -2.70 22.28
C ASN A 90 3.31 -2.32 22.95
N PHE A 91 3.33 -1.77 24.17
CA PHE A 91 2.13 -1.17 24.77
C PHE A 91 1.59 -0.03 23.92
N LEU A 92 2.45 0.92 23.50
CA LEU A 92 2.04 2.01 22.62
C LEU A 92 1.49 1.49 21.29
N ALA A 93 2.11 0.46 20.71
CA ALA A 93 1.60 -0.18 19.50
C ALA A 93 0.19 -0.77 19.71
N ILE A 94 -0.04 -1.48 20.82
CA ILE A 94 -1.36 -2.04 21.15
C ILE A 94 -2.38 -0.90 21.36
N TYR A 95 -2.02 0.14 22.10
CA TYR A 95 -2.85 1.33 22.30
C TYR A 95 -3.25 2.00 20.98
N THR A 96 -2.29 2.18 20.07
CA THR A 96 -2.53 2.79 18.75
C THR A 96 -3.48 1.96 17.89
N TYR A 97 -3.31 0.63 17.87
CA TYR A 97 -4.13 -0.25 17.04
C TYR A 97 -5.46 -0.63 17.69
N GLN A 98 -5.72 -0.21 18.92
CA GLN A 98 -6.98 -0.52 19.56
C GLN A 98 -8.12 0.23 18.88
N ASP A 99 -9.17 -0.51 18.50
CA ASP A 99 -10.30 -0.07 17.66
C ASP A 99 -10.02 -0.04 16.15
N THR A 100 -8.89 -0.59 15.70
CA THR A 100 -8.64 -0.89 14.28
C THR A 100 -9.06 -2.33 13.95
N ASP A 101 -9.50 -2.59 12.71
CA ASP A 101 -9.79 -3.95 12.24
C ASP A 101 -8.52 -4.76 11.89
N GLU A 102 -7.33 -4.27 12.27
CA GLU A 102 -6.08 -4.99 12.02
C GLU A 102 -5.82 -6.04 13.12
N ASP A 103 -6.67 -7.06 13.17
CA ASP A 103 -6.61 -8.16 14.15
C ASP A 103 -5.20 -8.77 14.31
N LYS A 104 -4.38 -8.75 13.25
CA LYS A 104 -3.00 -9.26 13.30
C LYS A 104 -2.11 -8.50 14.27
N PHE A 105 -2.34 -7.20 14.47
CA PHE A 105 -1.57 -6.37 15.40
C PHE A 105 -2.06 -6.48 16.85
N LEU A 106 -3.24 -7.08 17.06
CA LEU A 106 -3.80 -7.32 18.38
C LEU A 106 -3.83 -8.80 18.76
N ALA A 107 -3.66 -9.73 17.80
CA ALA A 107 -3.61 -11.17 18.06
C ALA A 107 -2.35 -11.52 18.86
N SER A 108 -2.53 -12.06 20.07
CA SER A 108 -1.46 -12.25 21.05
C SER A 108 -0.28 -13.06 20.51
N ILE A 109 -0.55 -14.11 19.72
CA ILE A 109 0.48 -14.97 19.11
C ILE A 109 1.32 -14.19 18.09
N ASN A 110 0.68 -13.40 17.23
CA ASN A 110 1.40 -12.64 16.21
C ASN A 110 2.25 -11.55 16.85
N VAL A 111 1.69 -10.88 17.86
CA VAL A 111 2.39 -9.85 18.64
C VAL A 111 3.55 -10.48 19.40
N SER A 112 3.35 -11.63 20.06
CA SER A 112 4.42 -12.32 20.79
C SER A 112 5.56 -12.75 19.85
N ILE A 113 5.26 -13.33 18.68
CA ILE A 113 6.28 -13.68 17.69
C ILE A 113 7.09 -12.44 17.26
N ASN A 114 6.43 -11.31 16.99
CA ASN A 114 7.12 -10.08 16.59
C ASN A 114 8.01 -9.53 17.71
N ILE A 115 7.55 -9.57 18.96
CA ILE A 115 8.35 -9.18 20.14
C ILE A 115 9.56 -10.11 20.28
N GLY A 116 9.35 -11.42 20.20
CA GLY A 116 10.42 -12.41 20.34
C GLY A 116 11.50 -12.28 19.27
N LYS A 117 11.12 -11.98 18.02
CA LYS A 117 12.08 -11.66 16.95
C LYS A 117 12.99 -10.49 17.32
N LYS A 118 12.42 -9.42 17.90
CA LYS A 118 13.21 -8.25 18.36
C LYS A 118 14.18 -8.63 19.47
N ILE A 119 13.73 -9.40 20.47
CA ILE A 119 14.56 -9.84 21.59
C ILE A 119 15.69 -10.77 21.09
N PHE A 120 15.37 -11.73 20.23
CA PHE A 120 16.34 -12.67 19.68
C PHE A 120 17.41 -11.98 18.83
N ASN A 121 17.01 -11.06 17.94
CA ASN A 121 17.96 -10.30 17.12
C ASN A 121 18.87 -9.43 18.01
N LYS A 122 18.35 -8.88 19.09
CA LYS A 122 19.16 -8.15 20.06
C LYS A 122 20.19 -9.04 20.76
N TYR A 123 19.80 -10.25 21.17
CA TYR A 123 20.73 -11.24 21.70
C TYR A 123 21.88 -11.53 20.72
N LEU A 124 21.56 -11.80 19.45
CA LEU A 124 22.59 -12.04 18.43
C LEU A 124 23.51 -10.82 18.22
N ASN A 125 22.97 -9.60 18.28
CA ASN A 125 23.76 -8.37 18.20
C ASN A 125 24.69 -8.18 19.40
N ASN A 126 24.24 -8.54 20.61
CA ASN A 126 25.07 -8.52 21.80
C ASN A 126 26.23 -9.51 21.67
N LEU A 127 25.95 -10.73 21.19
CA LEU A 127 27.00 -11.72 20.94
C LEU A 127 27.98 -11.26 19.84
N LYS A 128 27.49 -10.66 18.76
CA LYS A 128 28.33 -10.06 17.70
C LYS A 128 29.30 -9.04 18.30
N THR A 129 28.78 -8.16 19.16
CA THR A 129 29.57 -7.11 19.81
C THR A 129 30.64 -7.71 20.73
N GLN A 130 30.31 -8.79 21.46
CA GLN A 130 31.29 -9.52 22.27
C GLN A 130 32.36 -10.18 21.42
N TYR A 131 31.98 -10.80 20.30
CA TYR A 131 32.90 -11.40 19.34
C TYR A 131 33.86 -10.37 18.74
N TYR A 132 33.36 -9.19 18.35
CA TYR A 132 34.20 -8.10 17.87
C TYR A 132 35.21 -7.67 18.95
N LYS A 133 34.75 -7.49 20.20
CA LYS A 133 35.62 -7.10 21.32
C LYS A 133 36.71 -8.13 21.63
N SER A 134 36.45 -9.42 21.47
CA SER A 134 37.42 -10.48 21.79
C SER A 134 38.36 -10.83 20.63
N SER A 135 37.87 -10.77 19.39
CA SER A 135 38.64 -11.16 18.20
C SER A 135 39.27 -10.00 17.44
N GLY A 136 38.75 -8.78 17.60
CA GLY A 136 39.08 -7.61 16.77
C GLY A 136 38.50 -7.68 15.35
N ILE A 137 37.77 -8.75 15.01
CA ILE A 137 37.25 -8.98 13.66
C ILE A 137 35.86 -8.35 13.54
N ASP A 138 35.74 -7.30 12.73
CA ASP A 138 34.44 -6.75 12.34
C ASP A 138 33.89 -7.52 11.14
N ILE A 139 32.72 -8.13 11.31
CA ILE A 139 32.02 -8.86 10.25
C ILE A 139 30.58 -8.39 10.19
N THR A 140 29.93 -8.56 9.05
CA THR A 140 28.51 -8.21 8.91
C THR A 140 27.64 -9.07 9.84
N PHE A 141 26.46 -8.56 10.22
CA PHE A 141 25.52 -9.31 11.06
C PHE A 141 25.12 -10.62 10.41
N THR A 142 24.92 -10.64 9.09
CA THR A 142 24.59 -11.87 8.36
C THR A 142 25.70 -12.91 8.44
N ASN A 143 26.95 -12.51 8.19
CA ASN A 143 28.10 -13.40 8.29
C ASN A 143 28.33 -13.88 9.73
N TRP A 144 28.15 -12.99 10.70
CA TRP A 144 28.17 -13.34 12.12
C TRP A 144 27.11 -14.39 12.46
N VAL A 145 25.87 -14.21 12.02
CA VAL A 145 24.79 -15.17 12.29
C VAL A 145 25.08 -16.52 11.65
N ASN A 146 25.63 -16.55 10.44
CA ASN A 146 26.00 -17.79 9.77
C ASN A 146 27.13 -18.51 10.52
N LYS A 147 28.15 -17.77 10.97
CA LYS A 147 29.19 -18.31 11.84
C LYS A 147 28.62 -18.82 13.16
N TRP A 148 27.79 -18.03 13.83
CA TRP A 148 27.15 -18.40 15.10
C TRP A 148 26.33 -19.69 14.95
N LYS A 149 25.61 -19.87 13.83
CA LYS A 149 24.89 -21.12 13.54
C LYS A 149 25.81 -22.32 13.39
N GLN A 150 26.95 -22.16 12.72
CA GLN A 150 27.95 -23.23 12.58
C GLN A 150 28.54 -23.59 13.94
N ASP A 151 28.89 -22.58 14.73
CA ASP A 151 29.48 -22.75 16.07
C ASP A 151 28.44 -23.27 17.10
N ASN A 152 27.14 -23.19 16.79
CA ASN A 152 26.02 -23.53 17.68
C ASN A 152 24.94 -24.36 16.95
N GLU A 153 25.34 -25.44 16.27
CA GLU A 153 24.45 -26.23 15.40
C GLU A 153 23.18 -26.71 16.12
N ASP A 154 23.30 -27.10 17.40
CA ASP A 154 22.17 -27.49 18.25
C ASP A 154 21.12 -26.37 18.43
N PHE A 155 21.56 -25.11 18.41
CA PHE A 155 20.69 -23.93 18.51
C PHE A 155 20.34 -23.34 17.14
N ALA A 156 21.08 -23.68 16.08
CA ALA A 156 20.86 -23.16 14.74
C ALA A 156 19.47 -23.56 14.18
N LYS A 157 18.98 -24.76 14.51
CA LYS A 157 17.64 -25.24 14.13
C LYS A 157 16.49 -24.36 14.63
N PHE A 158 16.76 -23.59 15.68
CA PHE A 158 15.81 -22.68 16.31
C PHE A 158 15.86 -21.27 15.74
N TYR A 159 16.83 -20.98 14.86
CA TYR A 159 16.88 -19.74 14.13
C TYR A 159 15.69 -19.68 13.15
N HIS A 160 14.83 -18.68 13.33
CA HIS A 160 13.53 -18.54 12.65
C HIS A 160 12.41 -19.46 13.14
N ASP A 161 12.53 -20.04 14.33
CA ASP A 161 11.45 -20.78 14.98
C ASP A 161 10.41 -19.83 15.63
N ASP A 162 9.19 -19.84 15.09
CA ASP A 162 8.10 -19.00 15.58
C ASP A 162 7.63 -19.42 16.99
N ASP A 163 7.82 -20.67 17.44
CA ASP A 163 7.48 -21.08 18.81
C ASP A 163 8.43 -20.45 19.83
N ILE A 164 9.71 -20.28 19.49
CA ILE A 164 10.70 -19.62 20.35
C ILE A 164 10.40 -18.15 20.44
N TYR A 165 10.17 -17.52 19.30
CA TYR A 165 9.79 -16.12 19.27
C TYR A 165 8.49 -15.87 20.04
N SER A 166 7.49 -16.73 19.88
CA SER A 166 6.24 -16.61 20.61
C SER A 166 6.45 -16.67 22.13
N ARG A 167 7.27 -17.60 22.63
CA ARG A 167 7.57 -17.72 24.08
C ARG A 167 8.35 -16.52 24.62
N LEU A 168 9.37 -16.06 23.89
CA LEU A 168 10.13 -14.86 24.25
C LEU A 168 9.21 -13.64 24.35
N GLY A 169 8.31 -13.46 23.37
CA GLY A 169 7.35 -12.37 23.39
C GLY A 169 6.26 -12.52 24.44
N LEU A 170 5.85 -13.75 24.75
CA LEU A 170 4.85 -14.00 25.79
C LEU A 170 5.35 -13.50 27.15
N ASN A 171 6.64 -13.61 27.46
CA ASN A 171 7.20 -13.04 28.69
C ASN A 171 6.97 -11.53 28.80
N ILE A 172 7.13 -10.79 27.70
CA ILE A 172 6.83 -9.35 27.66
C ILE A 172 5.33 -9.08 27.82
N LEU A 173 4.47 -9.83 27.12
CA LEU A 173 3.02 -9.69 27.25
C LEU A 173 2.54 -9.99 28.68
N THR A 174 3.15 -10.98 29.33
CA THR A 174 2.91 -11.31 30.73
C THR A 174 3.29 -10.16 31.65
N ILE A 175 4.46 -9.53 31.44
CA ILE A 175 4.86 -8.33 32.20
C ILE A 175 3.85 -7.20 32.01
N LEU A 176 3.44 -6.92 30.77
CA LEU A 176 2.45 -5.88 30.47
C LEU A 176 1.09 -6.16 31.12
N THR A 177 0.68 -7.44 31.16
CA THR A 177 -0.57 -7.88 31.78
C THR A 177 -0.53 -7.72 33.30
N HIS A 178 0.57 -8.16 33.94
CA HIS A 178 0.75 -8.02 35.40
C HIS A 178 0.99 -6.57 35.83
N SER A 179 1.43 -5.71 34.91
CA SER A 179 1.57 -4.27 35.14
C SER A 179 0.28 -3.50 34.88
N ASP A 180 -0.84 -4.20 34.66
CA ASP A 180 -2.17 -3.62 34.44
C ASP A 180 -2.28 -2.67 33.24
N LEU A 181 -1.36 -2.78 32.27
CA LEU A 181 -1.41 -2.01 31.03
C LEU A 181 -2.36 -2.60 30.01
N ILE A 182 -2.34 -3.94 29.91
CA ILE A 182 -3.13 -4.69 28.94
C ILE A 182 -3.84 -5.86 29.61
N GLU A 183 -4.83 -6.39 28.91
CA GLU A 183 -5.50 -7.64 29.22
C GLU A 183 -5.59 -8.48 27.95
N ILE A 184 -5.67 -9.80 28.12
CA ILE A 184 -5.79 -10.75 27.02
C ILE A 184 -7.20 -11.35 27.06
N ARG A 185 -7.99 -11.12 26.01
CA ARG A 185 -9.36 -11.63 25.91
C ARG A 185 -9.50 -12.59 24.74
N LEU A 186 -10.32 -13.63 24.89
CA LEU A 186 -10.64 -14.54 23.80
C LEU A 186 -11.65 -13.88 22.85
N THR A 187 -11.22 -13.59 21.63
CA THR A 187 -12.05 -13.01 20.58
C THR A 187 -12.35 -14.04 19.50
N LYS A 188 -13.43 -13.82 18.75
CA LYS A 188 -13.76 -14.60 17.55
C LYS A 188 -13.25 -13.83 16.35
N SER A 189 -12.60 -14.51 15.41
CA SER A 189 -12.21 -13.89 14.15
C SER A 189 -13.45 -13.31 13.44
N PRO A 190 -13.28 -12.30 12.56
CA PRO A 190 -14.39 -11.66 11.85
C PRO A 190 -15.25 -12.66 11.07
N ASN A 191 -14.65 -13.78 10.67
CA ASN A 191 -15.33 -14.87 9.95
C ASN A 191 -16.00 -15.90 10.87
N LYS A 192 -15.94 -15.75 12.20
CA LYS A 192 -16.50 -16.63 13.25
C LYS A 192 -15.98 -18.08 13.27
N ILE A 193 -15.00 -18.43 12.44
CA ILE A 193 -14.51 -19.82 12.31
C ILE A 193 -13.45 -20.15 13.38
N HIS A 194 -12.65 -19.18 13.83
CA HIS A 194 -11.55 -19.42 14.77
C HIS A 194 -11.59 -18.44 15.94
N ARG A 195 -11.36 -18.95 17.16
CA ARG A 195 -11.14 -18.14 18.35
C ARG A 195 -9.64 -17.88 18.49
N HIS A 196 -9.28 -16.67 18.87
CA HIS A 196 -7.90 -16.30 19.17
C HIS A 196 -7.86 -15.35 20.35
N TYR A 197 -6.72 -15.29 21.03
CA TYR A 197 -6.51 -14.34 22.10
C TYR A 197 -6.10 -12.99 21.49
N SER A 198 -6.81 -11.93 21.84
CA SER A 198 -6.47 -10.56 21.44
C SER A 198 -6.11 -9.71 22.65
N LEU A 199 -5.21 -8.77 22.44
CA LEU A 199 -4.70 -7.84 23.45
C LEU A 199 -5.59 -6.60 23.49
N PHE A 200 -5.90 -6.12 24.68
CA PHE A 200 -6.67 -4.91 24.92
C PHE A 200 -5.96 -4.03 25.96
N VAL A 201 -5.90 -2.71 25.75
CA VAL A 201 -5.54 -1.75 26.79
C VAL A 201 -6.59 -1.75 27.91
N LYS A 202 -6.13 -1.87 29.16
CA LYS A 202 -6.99 -2.03 30.36
C LYS A 202 -7.59 -0.69 30.85
N ASP A 203 -6.89 0.41 30.65
CA ASP A 203 -7.28 1.72 31.17
C ASP A 203 -8.39 2.37 30.31
N ASP A 204 -9.63 2.31 30.80
CA ASP A 204 -10.80 2.90 30.15
C ASP A 204 -10.70 4.43 29.99
N LYS A 205 -9.91 5.15 30.80
CA LYS A 205 -9.70 6.60 30.64
C LYS A 205 -8.77 6.91 29.47
N LEU A 206 -7.73 6.10 29.29
CA LEU A 206 -6.89 6.16 28.08
C LEU A 206 -7.73 5.89 26.82
N MET A 207 -8.70 4.98 26.94
CA MET A 207 -9.61 4.62 25.86
C MET A 207 -10.75 5.64 25.64
N SER A 208 -11.27 6.31 26.65
CA SER A 208 -12.40 7.27 26.49
C SER A 208 -11.98 8.69 26.10
N SER A 209 -10.68 8.98 26.01
CA SER A 209 -10.21 10.31 25.63
C SER A 209 -10.60 10.68 24.18
N ASN A 210 -11.45 11.70 24.00
CA ASN A 210 -11.90 12.19 22.68
C ASN A 210 -10.75 12.68 21.77
N ASN A 211 -9.57 12.94 22.35
CA ASN A 211 -8.33 13.28 21.65
C ASN A 211 -7.35 12.09 21.65
N ARG A 212 -7.80 10.87 21.29
CA ARG A 212 -6.86 9.83 20.86
C ARG A 212 -6.22 10.27 19.54
N ARG A 213 -5.25 11.18 19.61
CA ARG A 213 -4.23 11.25 18.57
C ARG A 213 -3.63 9.85 18.58
N SER A 214 -3.88 9.09 17.51
CA SER A 214 -3.07 7.92 17.19
C SER A 214 -1.64 8.34 17.46
N ILE A 215 -1.02 7.77 18.49
CA ILE A 215 0.43 7.84 18.59
C ILE A 215 0.83 7.14 17.33
N ILE A 216 1.25 7.92 16.33
CA ILE A 216 1.62 7.36 15.03
C ILE A 216 2.63 6.29 15.38
N ASN A 217 2.20 5.04 15.33
CA ASN A 217 3.10 3.93 15.51
C ASN A 217 3.88 3.95 14.22
N LEU A 218 4.94 4.77 14.22
CA LEU A 218 5.74 5.01 13.06
C LEU A 218 6.09 3.61 12.53
N PRO A 219 5.74 3.31 11.27
CA PRO A 219 6.07 2.01 10.73
C PRO A 219 7.56 1.77 10.97
N VAL A 220 7.94 0.53 11.24
CA VAL A 220 9.36 0.15 11.42
C VAL A 220 10.23 0.63 10.25
N LYS A 221 9.61 0.88 9.09
CA LYS A 221 10.23 1.33 7.85
C LYS A 221 9.71 2.72 7.46
N LEU A 222 10.53 3.74 7.71
CA LEU A 222 10.28 5.13 7.32
C LEU A 222 11.22 5.54 6.16
N PRO A 223 10.91 6.63 5.44
CA PRO A 223 11.87 7.23 4.50
C PRO A 223 13.22 7.54 5.16
N MET A 224 14.31 7.47 4.40
CA MET A 224 15.63 7.85 4.91
C MET A 224 15.89 9.33 4.69
N VAL A 225 16.62 9.98 5.60
CA VAL A 225 17.07 11.39 5.44
C VAL A 225 18.48 11.50 4.83
N CYS A 226 19.04 10.37 4.43
CA CYS A 226 20.33 10.23 3.76
C CYS A 226 20.22 9.15 2.67
N PRO A 227 21.12 9.15 1.67
CA PRO A 227 21.15 8.10 0.67
C PRO A 227 21.17 6.69 1.29
N PRO A 228 20.38 5.73 0.75
CA PRO A 228 20.40 4.36 1.21
C PRO A 228 21.77 3.69 1.01
N ARG A 229 22.09 2.69 1.85
CA ARG A 229 23.27 1.83 1.65
C ARG A 229 23.09 1.06 0.32
N PRO A 230 24.06 1.05 -0.59
CA PRO A 230 23.96 0.28 -1.82
C PRO A 230 23.80 -1.21 -1.54
N TYR A 231 22.91 -1.85 -2.29
CA TYR A 231 22.83 -3.30 -2.38
C TYR A 231 23.96 -3.83 -3.26
N ASP A 232 24.53 -4.97 -2.87
CA ASP A 232 25.50 -5.72 -3.67
C ASP A 232 25.30 -7.23 -3.41
N LYS A 233 26.00 -8.10 -4.14
CA LYS A 233 25.94 -9.56 -3.97
C LYS A 233 26.14 -10.00 -2.52
N ASP A 234 27.08 -9.37 -1.83
CA ASP A 234 27.46 -9.70 -0.45
C ASP A 234 27.04 -8.61 0.56
N ILE A 235 26.24 -7.63 0.14
CA ILE A 235 25.82 -6.48 0.94
C ILE A 235 24.30 -6.34 0.88
N LEU A 236 23.62 -6.50 2.03
CA LEU A 236 22.15 -6.43 2.07
C LEU A 236 21.56 -5.04 1.81
N GLY A 237 22.34 -3.95 1.79
CA GLY A 237 21.92 -2.61 1.35
C GLY A 237 20.64 -2.04 2.00
N GLY A 238 20.07 -1.01 1.41
CA GLY A 238 18.85 -0.35 1.86
C GLY A 238 19.08 0.56 3.08
N TYR A 239 18.52 0.20 4.23
CA TYR A 239 18.74 0.98 5.46
C TYR A 239 20.18 0.85 5.94
N LEU A 240 20.74 1.92 6.53
CA LEU A 240 22.13 1.90 7.01
C LEU A 240 22.40 0.80 8.05
N LEU A 241 21.41 0.53 8.90
CA LEU A 241 21.49 -0.50 9.94
C LEU A 241 21.10 -1.90 9.45
N ASN A 242 20.76 -2.04 8.16
CA ASN A 242 20.56 -3.33 7.54
C ASN A 242 21.94 -3.97 7.29
N ASP A 243 22.05 -5.26 7.59
CA ASP A 243 23.29 -6.02 7.73
C ASP A 243 24.15 -5.69 8.97
N ASP A 244 23.74 -4.74 9.80
CA ASP A 244 24.41 -4.41 11.07
C ASP A 244 23.56 -4.74 12.31
N LYS A 245 22.26 -4.41 12.27
CA LYS A 245 21.27 -4.72 13.32
C LYS A 245 20.12 -5.57 12.83
N PHE A 246 19.84 -5.53 11.52
CA PHE A 246 18.76 -6.26 10.85
C PHE A 246 19.33 -7.03 9.65
N SER A 247 18.57 -7.97 9.09
CA SER A 247 18.97 -8.76 7.92
C SER A 247 17.80 -8.89 6.96
N GLU A 248 17.45 -7.80 6.27
CA GLU A 248 16.41 -7.77 5.26
C GLU A 248 17.01 -7.88 3.87
N ASP A 249 16.68 -8.95 3.17
CA ASP A 249 17.14 -9.16 1.80
C ASP A 249 16.48 -8.19 0.81
N LEU A 250 17.21 -7.88 -0.27
CA LEU A 250 16.65 -7.19 -1.43
C LEU A 250 15.45 -7.96 -2.02
N LEU A 251 15.56 -9.29 -2.10
CA LEU A 251 14.57 -10.16 -2.71
C LEU A 251 13.73 -10.87 -1.64
N ILE A 252 12.43 -10.61 -1.64
CA ILE A 252 11.51 -11.22 -0.65
C ILE A 252 11.03 -12.57 -1.15
N ASN A 253 11.57 -13.61 -0.53
CA ASN A 253 11.15 -14.98 -0.74
C ASN A 253 9.98 -15.38 0.17
N LYS A 254 9.07 -16.24 -0.32
CA LYS A 254 8.06 -16.87 0.54
C LYS A 254 8.63 -18.18 1.09
N ARG A 255 8.71 -18.28 2.41
CA ARG A 255 9.21 -19.46 3.15
C ARG A 255 8.51 -20.78 2.80
N ALA A 256 7.27 -20.71 2.32
CA ALA A 256 6.48 -21.90 1.99
C ALA A 256 6.91 -22.59 0.68
N TYR A 257 7.81 -22.00 -0.11
CA TYR A 257 8.32 -22.64 -1.33
C TYR A 257 9.61 -23.42 -1.06
N ALA A 258 9.69 -24.62 -1.62
CA ALA A 258 10.85 -25.51 -1.46
C ALA A 258 12.14 -24.96 -2.09
N LYS A 259 12.02 -24.13 -3.13
CA LYS A 259 13.15 -23.44 -3.78
C LYS A 259 12.87 -21.95 -3.85
N CYS A 260 13.78 -21.15 -3.31
CA CYS A 260 13.70 -19.69 -3.33
C CYS A 260 14.24 -19.12 -4.65
N SER A 261 13.78 -17.92 -5.00
CA SER A 261 14.35 -17.17 -6.12
C SER A 261 15.70 -16.57 -5.69
N GLU A 262 16.63 -16.50 -6.64
CA GLU A 262 17.97 -15.95 -6.45
C GLU A 262 18.21 -14.80 -7.42
N LEU A 263 19.00 -13.82 -6.98
CA LEU A 263 19.42 -12.71 -7.82
C LEU A 263 20.67 -13.11 -8.61
N SER A 264 20.68 -12.82 -9.91
CA SER A 264 21.83 -13.07 -10.77
C SER A 264 22.15 -11.82 -11.59
N GLY A 265 23.42 -11.38 -11.50
CA GLY A 265 23.98 -10.28 -12.27
C GLY A 265 23.83 -8.88 -11.67
N ASP A 266 24.83 -8.04 -11.94
CA ASP A 266 24.99 -6.71 -11.33
C ASP A 266 23.96 -5.68 -11.79
N LYS A 267 23.31 -5.93 -12.94
CA LYS A 267 22.32 -5.01 -13.52
C LYS A 267 21.14 -4.78 -12.58
N ILE A 268 20.74 -5.80 -11.81
CA ILE A 268 19.63 -5.68 -10.85
C ILE A 268 20.04 -4.77 -9.68
N TYR A 269 21.22 -4.98 -9.13
CA TYR A 269 21.77 -4.14 -8.05
C TYR A 269 21.92 -2.69 -8.50
N ASN A 270 22.52 -2.46 -9.67
CA ASN A 270 22.67 -1.12 -10.25
C ASN A 270 21.33 -0.41 -10.44
N MET A 271 20.32 -1.10 -10.97
CA MET A 271 18.96 -0.55 -11.13
C MET A 271 18.36 -0.17 -9.76
N VAL A 272 18.37 -1.07 -8.79
CA VAL A 272 17.81 -0.86 -7.45
C VAL A 272 18.51 0.28 -6.73
N ASN A 273 19.84 0.34 -6.82
CA ASN A 273 20.66 1.38 -6.20
C ASN A 273 20.39 2.76 -6.80
N ASN A 274 20.29 2.85 -8.14
CA ASN A 274 19.97 4.12 -8.81
C ASN A 274 18.58 4.63 -8.42
N ILE A 275 17.57 3.75 -8.36
CA ILE A 275 16.22 4.12 -7.93
C ILE A 275 16.23 4.54 -6.46
N SER A 276 16.88 3.78 -5.58
CA SER A 276 16.92 4.06 -4.13
C SER A 276 17.68 5.35 -3.80
N LYS A 277 18.69 5.70 -4.60
CA LYS A 277 19.50 6.92 -4.43
C LYS A 277 18.79 8.19 -4.92
N THR A 278 17.66 8.07 -5.63
CA THR A 278 16.92 9.25 -6.12
C THR A 278 16.40 10.07 -4.93
N PRO A 279 16.81 11.35 -4.79
CA PRO A 279 16.36 12.18 -3.68
C PRO A 279 14.98 12.78 -3.96
N PHE A 280 14.12 12.75 -2.95
CA PHE A 280 12.79 13.33 -2.95
C PHE A 280 12.66 14.38 -1.85
N LYS A 281 11.58 15.16 -1.87
CA LYS A 281 11.20 16.09 -0.82
C LYS A 281 9.68 16.16 -0.67
N ILE A 282 9.22 16.72 0.44
CA ILE A 282 7.79 16.92 0.67
C ILE A 282 7.30 18.16 -0.10
N ASN A 283 6.13 18.04 -0.73
CA ASN A 283 5.39 19.15 -1.31
C ASN A 283 4.76 19.99 -0.17
N LYS A 284 5.55 20.87 0.44
CA LYS A 284 5.11 21.71 1.57
C LYS A 284 3.88 22.53 1.24
N ASN A 285 3.87 23.19 0.07
CA ASN A 285 2.74 24.02 -0.36
C ASN A 285 1.43 23.23 -0.41
N LEU A 286 1.46 21.98 -0.91
CA LEU A 286 0.29 21.12 -0.91
C LEU A 286 -0.07 20.66 0.50
N LEU A 287 0.91 20.29 1.32
CA LEU A 287 0.70 19.87 2.70
C LEU A 287 0.01 20.97 3.51
N ASP A 288 0.52 22.20 3.44
CA ASP A 288 -0.02 23.38 4.11
C ASP A 288 -1.42 23.69 3.60
N TYR A 289 -1.65 23.59 2.29
CA TYR A 289 -2.97 23.78 1.71
C TYR A 289 -3.98 22.73 2.20
N ILE A 290 -3.58 21.46 2.33
CA ILE A 290 -4.45 20.41 2.86
C ILE A 290 -4.88 20.74 4.30
N TYR A 291 -3.96 21.22 5.14
CA TYR A 291 -4.25 21.58 6.52
C TYR A 291 -5.15 22.82 6.63
N ASN A 292 -4.91 23.85 5.81
CA ASN A 292 -5.60 25.13 5.93
C ASN A 292 -6.92 25.17 5.15
N GLU A 293 -6.94 24.61 3.93
CA GLU A 293 -8.02 24.79 2.94
C GLU A 293 -8.58 23.46 2.42
N GLY A 294 -8.07 22.31 2.89
CA GLY A 294 -8.42 21.00 2.32
C GLY A 294 -9.90 20.62 2.50
N SER A 295 -10.53 21.08 3.57
CA SER A 295 -11.96 20.85 3.87
C SER A 295 -12.88 21.56 2.86
N LYS A 296 -12.53 22.78 2.43
CA LYS A 296 -13.30 23.59 1.45
C LYS A 296 -13.58 22.86 0.14
N HIS A 297 -12.68 21.95 -0.25
CA HIS A 297 -12.76 21.21 -1.52
C HIS A 297 -13.00 19.69 -1.34
N ASN A 298 -13.27 19.24 -0.11
CA ASN A 298 -13.39 17.82 0.24
C ASN A 298 -12.21 17.01 -0.32
N LEU A 299 -10.98 17.46 -0.03
CA LEU A 299 -9.75 16.82 -0.50
C LEU A 299 -9.48 15.51 0.23
N LEU A 300 -9.79 15.47 1.52
CA LEU A 300 -9.62 14.31 2.40
C LEU A 300 -10.91 14.06 3.19
N ILE A 301 -10.98 12.88 3.81
CA ILE A 301 -12.07 12.55 4.71
C ILE A 301 -11.85 13.34 5.99
N ASP A 302 -12.83 14.11 6.44
CA ASP A 302 -12.74 14.77 7.75
C ASP A 302 -12.77 13.71 8.87
N PRO A 303 -11.74 13.61 9.72
CA PRO A 303 -11.71 12.62 10.79
C PRO A 303 -12.72 12.88 11.90
N GLU A 304 -13.26 14.11 12.02
CA GLU A 304 -14.25 14.48 13.04
C GLU A 304 -15.68 14.15 12.61
N VAL A 305 -15.91 13.99 11.30
CA VAL A 305 -17.23 13.66 10.75
C VAL A 305 -17.53 12.19 11.00
N ARG A 306 -18.60 11.94 11.77
CA ARG A 306 -19.08 10.59 12.04
C ARG A 306 -19.75 10.00 10.81
N HIS A 307 -19.47 8.73 10.54
CA HIS A 307 -20.12 7.99 9.46
C HIS A 307 -21.53 7.55 9.88
N GLU A 308 -22.51 7.58 8.96
CA GLU A 308 -23.92 7.23 9.22
C GLU A 308 -24.12 5.88 9.96
N PHE A 309 -23.31 4.88 9.62
CA PHE A 309 -23.33 3.55 10.24
C PHE A 309 -22.73 3.48 11.66
N GLU A 310 -22.16 4.56 12.20
CA GLU A 310 -21.70 4.58 13.59
C GLU A 310 -22.85 4.59 14.59
N ASP A 311 -23.97 5.24 14.23
CA ASP A 311 -25.13 5.41 15.11
C ASP A 311 -26.12 4.24 15.03
N LEU A 312 -25.80 3.19 14.27
CA LEU A 312 -26.61 1.98 14.19
C LEU A 312 -26.39 1.08 15.42
N ASP A 313 -27.44 0.89 16.22
CA ASP A 313 -27.46 0.02 17.41
C ASP A 313 -27.03 -1.42 17.13
N LYS A 314 -27.45 -1.98 15.98
CA LYS A 314 -27.08 -3.33 15.53
C LYS A 314 -26.52 -3.30 14.12
N ARG A 315 -25.23 -3.64 14.01
CA ARG A 315 -24.50 -3.67 12.74
C ARG A 315 -24.40 -5.09 12.18
N ASN A 316 -25.07 -5.34 11.07
CA ASN A 316 -24.88 -6.55 10.25
C ASN A 316 -23.55 -6.49 9.47
N LYS A 317 -23.21 -7.56 8.74
CA LYS A 317 -21.90 -7.71 8.05
C LYS A 317 -21.56 -6.55 7.10
N HIS A 318 -22.53 -6.00 6.38
CA HIS A 318 -22.31 -4.94 5.39
C HIS A 318 -21.99 -3.58 6.05
N PRO A 319 -22.84 -2.98 6.91
CA PRO A 319 -22.52 -1.74 7.62
C PRO A 319 -21.20 -1.80 8.39
N LYS A 320 -20.92 -2.94 9.05
CA LYS A 320 -19.64 -3.15 9.74
C LYS A 320 -18.44 -3.07 8.79
N GLY A 321 -18.52 -3.71 7.62
CA GLY A 321 -17.45 -3.70 6.63
C GLY A 321 -17.23 -2.34 5.97
N VAL A 322 -18.30 -1.58 5.73
CA VAL A 322 -18.21 -0.21 5.19
C VAL A 322 -17.55 0.72 6.20
N LEU A 323 -18.00 0.68 7.46
CA LEU A 323 -17.43 1.49 8.54
C LEU A 323 -15.95 1.16 8.78
N ALA A 324 -15.60 -0.13 8.81
CA ALA A 324 -14.23 -0.62 8.88
C ALA A 324 -13.35 -0.01 7.77
N SER A 325 -13.83 -0.09 6.53
CA SER A 325 -13.12 0.48 5.39
C SER A 325 -13.01 2.01 5.47
N TYR A 326 -14.01 2.70 6.01
CA TYR A 326 -14.00 4.15 6.18
C TYR A 326 -12.97 4.58 7.23
N LYS A 327 -12.98 3.97 8.41
CA LYS A 327 -12.00 4.24 9.49
C LYS A 327 -10.57 3.92 9.05
N SER A 328 -10.36 2.81 8.35
CA SER A 328 -9.05 2.44 7.81
C SER A 328 -8.50 3.49 6.84
N LYS A 329 -9.35 4.13 6.02
CA LYS A 329 -8.93 5.24 5.14
C LYS A 329 -8.51 6.47 5.95
N ILE A 330 -9.24 6.82 7.01
CA ILE A 330 -8.90 7.93 7.92
C ILE A 330 -7.54 7.70 8.58
N ILE A 331 -7.30 6.50 9.11
CA ILE A 331 -6.01 6.17 9.74
C ILE A 331 -4.88 6.25 8.73
N LEU A 332 -5.08 5.73 7.51
CA LEU A 332 -4.08 5.77 6.45
C LEU A 332 -3.72 7.21 6.07
N GLN A 333 -4.70 8.10 5.85
CA GLN A 333 -4.42 9.49 5.49
C GLN A 333 -3.71 10.24 6.64
N GLN A 334 -4.15 10.04 7.90
CA GLN A 334 -3.53 10.69 9.05
C GLN A 334 -2.09 10.24 9.25
N THR A 335 -1.83 8.95 9.01
CA THR A 335 -0.47 8.40 9.06
C THR A 335 0.41 8.98 7.95
N ILE A 336 -0.10 9.11 6.72
CA ILE A 336 0.63 9.74 5.61
C ILE A 336 0.93 11.21 5.93
N LEU A 337 -0.07 11.97 6.41
CA LEU A 337 0.09 13.39 6.75
C LEU A 337 1.10 13.59 7.86
N GLY A 338 1.01 12.83 8.96
CA GLY A 338 1.95 12.97 10.08
C GLY A 338 3.38 12.58 9.70
N ILE A 339 3.57 11.57 8.85
CA ILE A 339 4.90 11.26 8.30
C ILE A 339 5.35 12.41 7.38
N ALA A 340 4.51 12.91 6.48
CA ALA A 340 4.88 14.00 5.57
C ALA A 340 5.23 15.29 6.31
N ASP A 341 4.50 15.64 7.38
CA ASP A 341 4.76 16.78 8.25
C ASP A 341 6.14 16.69 8.90
N PHE A 342 6.45 15.56 9.54
CA PHE A 342 7.79 15.30 10.08
C PHE A 342 8.88 15.41 9.02
N TYR A 343 8.67 14.79 7.84
CA TYR A 343 9.66 14.79 6.77
C TYR A 343 9.76 16.13 6.02
N SER A 344 8.83 17.06 6.25
CA SER A 344 8.86 18.39 5.65
C SER A 344 10.07 19.19 6.12
N ALA A 345 10.60 18.93 7.32
CA ALA A 345 11.80 19.58 7.83
C ALA A 345 13.08 19.27 7.01
N PHE A 346 13.08 18.20 6.20
CA PHE A 346 14.27 17.73 5.49
C PHE A 346 14.27 18.17 4.02
N SER A 347 15.44 18.57 3.53
CA SER A 347 15.64 18.92 2.11
C SER A 347 15.65 17.69 1.20
N ASN A 348 16.13 16.55 1.70
CA ASN A 348 16.24 15.30 0.96
C ASN A 348 15.70 14.14 1.79
N ILE A 349 14.82 13.36 1.16
CA ILE A 349 14.35 12.07 1.66
C ILE A 349 14.54 11.01 0.58
N TYR A 350 14.76 9.76 1.00
CA TYR A 350 15.05 8.65 0.10
C TYR A 350 14.15 7.46 0.43
N PHE A 351 13.76 6.72 -0.58
CA PHE A 351 12.93 5.53 -0.43
C PHE A 351 13.75 4.31 -0.85
N PRO A 352 14.37 3.57 0.10
CA PRO A 352 14.99 2.29 -0.23
C PRO A 352 13.92 1.35 -0.80
N VAL A 353 14.30 0.51 -1.75
CA VAL A 353 13.38 -0.37 -2.47
C VAL A 353 13.74 -1.84 -2.29
N ARG A 354 12.75 -2.72 -2.47
CA ARG A 354 12.86 -4.17 -2.39
C ARG A 354 12.16 -4.83 -3.56
N LEU A 355 12.49 -6.08 -3.85
CA LEU A 355 11.91 -6.88 -4.92
C LEU A 355 10.99 -7.96 -4.33
N ASP A 356 9.82 -8.18 -4.95
CA ASP A 356 9.10 -9.45 -4.75
C ASP A 356 9.77 -10.58 -5.53
N LYS A 357 9.38 -11.84 -5.25
CA LYS A 357 9.90 -13.02 -5.94
C LYS A 357 9.77 -13.01 -7.49
N ARG A 358 8.96 -12.11 -8.06
CA ARG A 358 8.77 -11.95 -9.51
C ARG A 358 9.63 -10.82 -10.07
N GLY A 359 10.49 -10.20 -9.25
CA GLY A 359 11.32 -9.06 -9.61
C GLY A 359 10.59 -7.72 -9.63
N ARG A 360 9.34 -7.62 -9.13
CA ARG A 360 8.65 -6.32 -9.06
C ARG A 360 9.21 -5.50 -7.91
N LEU A 361 9.46 -4.23 -8.18
CA LEU A 361 10.04 -3.28 -7.25
C LEU A 361 8.98 -2.61 -6.38
N TYR A 362 9.25 -2.54 -5.09
CA TYR A 362 8.42 -1.89 -4.08
C TYR A 362 9.26 -1.00 -3.18
N CYS A 363 8.77 0.18 -2.83
CA CYS A 363 9.31 0.98 -1.75
C CYS A 363 9.25 0.18 -0.44
N SER A 364 10.33 0.21 0.32
CA SER A 364 10.41 -0.40 1.65
C SER A 364 9.57 0.36 2.69
N PRO A 365 9.49 1.71 2.67
CA PRO A 365 8.55 2.45 3.53
C PRO A 365 7.07 2.19 3.15
N SER A 366 6.20 1.94 4.13
CA SER A 366 4.84 1.43 3.87
C SER A 366 3.80 2.49 3.48
N TYR A 367 3.85 3.69 4.07
CA TYR A 367 2.77 4.70 3.94
C TYR A 367 3.14 5.85 3.00
N LEU A 368 4.15 6.64 3.38
CA LEU A 368 4.66 7.75 2.56
C LEU A 368 5.74 7.25 1.60
N ASN A 369 5.42 7.19 0.30
CA ASN A 369 6.32 6.87 -0.80
C ASN A 369 5.64 7.13 -2.16
N TYR A 370 6.43 7.20 -3.23
CA TYR A 370 5.94 7.50 -4.59
C TYR A 370 5.09 6.38 -5.26
N GLN A 371 4.99 5.18 -4.66
CA GLN A 371 4.15 4.08 -5.16
C GLN A 371 2.83 3.92 -4.38
N SER A 372 2.62 4.73 -3.34
CA SER A 372 1.47 4.64 -2.45
C SER A 372 0.22 5.31 -3.07
N LYS A 373 -0.79 5.59 -2.24
CA LYS A 373 -2.04 6.23 -2.66
C LYS A 373 -1.84 7.67 -3.13
N GLU A 374 -2.86 8.20 -3.79
CA GLU A 374 -2.88 9.53 -4.41
C GLU A 374 -2.30 10.63 -3.49
N LEU A 375 -2.77 10.72 -2.24
CA LEU A 375 -2.25 11.67 -1.23
C LEU A 375 -0.73 11.59 -1.08
N SER A 376 -0.20 10.39 -0.91
CA SER A 376 1.23 10.14 -0.73
C SER A 376 2.01 10.53 -1.99
N LYS A 377 1.50 10.19 -3.18
CA LYS A 377 2.11 10.56 -4.45
C LYS A 377 2.14 12.07 -4.67
N ALA A 378 1.06 12.78 -4.34
CA ALA A 378 0.95 14.23 -4.51
C ALA A 378 1.86 15.02 -3.55
N LEU A 379 2.12 14.44 -2.37
CA LEU A 379 3.01 15.01 -1.34
C LEU A 379 4.50 14.77 -1.63
N VAL A 380 4.87 13.93 -2.58
CA VAL A 380 6.26 13.57 -2.86
C VAL A 380 6.72 14.21 -4.18
N LEU A 381 7.73 15.06 -4.10
CA LEU A 381 8.39 15.70 -5.25
C LEU A 381 9.81 15.20 -5.39
N PHE A 382 10.41 15.31 -6.58
CA PHE A 382 11.86 15.16 -6.71
C PHE A 382 12.56 16.30 -5.94
N SER A 383 13.58 15.98 -5.16
CA SER A 383 14.33 17.02 -4.46
C SER A 383 15.14 17.86 -5.45
N GLU A 384 15.88 17.17 -6.31
CA GLU A 384 16.63 17.73 -7.41
C GLU A 384 15.68 18.05 -8.57
N PRO A 385 15.49 19.35 -8.91
CA PRO A 385 14.57 19.72 -9.96
C PRO A 385 15.16 19.44 -11.35
N GLY A 386 14.29 19.03 -12.28
CA GLY A 386 14.58 19.06 -13.71
C GLY A 386 14.57 20.49 -14.24
N PHE A 387 15.33 20.73 -15.31
CA PHE A 387 15.36 22.01 -16.02
C PHE A 387 14.55 21.91 -17.32
N VAL A 388 13.64 22.86 -17.52
CA VAL A 388 12.83 22.98 -18.74
C VAL A 388 13.15 24.31 -19.40
N ASP A 389 13.70 24.27 -20.61
CA ASP A 389 13.91 25.49 -21.40
C ASP A 389 12.57 26.09 -21.84
N ARG A 390 12.47 27.42 -21.86
CA ARG A 390 11.27 28.15 -22.32
C ARG A 390 10.81 27.73 -23.71
N ASN A 391 11.75 27.39 -24.58
CA ASN A 391 11.49 27.00 -25.97
C ASN A 391 11.30 25.49 -26.13
N ASP A 392 11.44 24.70 -25.07
CA ASP A 392 11.17 23.26 -25.10
C ASP A 392 9.67 22.99 -25.09
N SER A 393 9.07 23.15 -26.26
CA SER A 393 7.64 22.90 -26.50
C SER A 393 7.21 21.47 -26.15
N ILE A 394 8.12 20.49 -26.20
CA ILE A 394 7.82 19.09 -25.87
C ILE A 394 7.70 18.93 -24.35
N ALA A 395 8.69 19.39 -23.58
CA ALA A 395 8.62 19.33 -22.12
C ALA A 395 7.40 20.10 -21.57
N ILE A 396 7.11 21.28 -22.12
CA ILE A 396 5.93 22.06 -21.77
C ILE A 396 4.64 21.30 -22.10
N LEU A 397 4.59 20.63 -23.26
CA LEU A 397 3.44 19.81 -23.64
C LEU A 397 3.27 18.62 -22.69
N TYR A 398 4.34 17.96 -22.25
CA TYR A 398 4.27 16.87 -21.26
C TYR A 398 3.73 17.36 -19.92
N LEU A 399 4.11 18.55 -19.45
CA LEU A 399 3.54 19.16 -18.25
C LEU A 399 2.03 19.37 -18.39
N LYS A 400 1.57 19.93 -19.53
CA LYS A 400 0.14 20.12 -19.81
C LYS A 400 -0.61 18.78 -19.90
N VAL A 401 -0.05 17.80 -20.59
CA VAL A 401 -0.63 16.46 -20.72
C VAL A 401 -0.77 15.79 -19.36
N TYR A 402 0.21 15.95 -18.47
CA TYR A 402 0.15 15.45 -17.11
C TYR A 402 -1.04 16.05 -16.35
N GLY A 403 -1.23 17.37 -16.40
CA GLY A 403 -2.38 18.04 -15.81
C GLY A 403 -3.73 17.52 -16.32
N ALA A 404 -3.86 17.34 -17.63
CA ALA A 404 -5.06 16.76 -18.23
C ALA A 404 -5.30 15.31 -17.81
N ASN A 405 -4.23 14.51 -17.64
CA ASN A 405 -4.33 13.14 -17.15
C ASN A 405 -4.79 13.11 -15.68
N CYS A 406 -4.26 13.98 -14.81
CA CYS A 406 -4.68 14.10 -13.41
C CYS A 406 -6.13 14.58 -13.28
N PHE A 407 -6.58 15.47 -14.16
CA PHE A 407 -7.99 15.86 -14.21
C PHE A 407 -8.89 14.67 -14.56
N GLY A 408 -8.45 13.80 -15.47
CA GLY A 408 -9.10 12.52 -15.75
C GLY A 408 -10.28 12.60 -16.72
N GLY A 409 -11.19 11.62 -16.67
CA GLY A 409 -12.46 11.63 -17.38
C GLY A 409 -12.34 11.36 -18.89
N ASN A 410 -12.98 12.19 -19.71
CA ASN A 410 -12.90 12.08 -21.17
C ASN A 410 -11.59 12.66 -21.71
N ILE A 411 -11.05 13.72 -21.10
CA ILE A 411 -9.84 14.40 -21.60
C ILE A 411 -8.59 13.54 -21.43
N SER A 412 -8.48 12.70 -20.40
CA SER A 412 -7.35 11.78 -20.25
C SER A 412 -7.22 10.74 -21.39
N ARG A 413 -8.27 10.58 -22.21
CA ARG A 413 -8.34 9.64 -23.34
C ARG A 413 -8.29 10.31 -24.72
N THR A 414 -8.16 11.63 -24.78
CA THR A 414 -8.00 12.34 -26.06
C THR A 414 -6.55 12.29 -26.54
N SER A 415 -6.27 12.88 -27.71
CA SER A 415 -4.91 12.99 -28.22
C SER A 415 -4.03 13.89 -27.32
N ILE A 416 -2.71 13.81 -27.49
CA ILE A 416 -1.74 14.65 -26.77
C ILE A 416 -2.01 16.14 -27.04
N SER A 417 -2.29 16.48 -28.29
CA SER A 417 -2.65 17.83 -28.74
C SER A 417 -3.94 18.35 -28.09
N GLU A 418 -4.99 17.53 -28.04
CA GLU A 418 -6.26 17.87 -27.39
C GLU A 418 -6.08 18.11 -25.89
N LYS A 419 -5.24 17.31 -25.22
CA LYS A 419 -4.89 17.51 -23.79
C LYS A 419 -4.18 18.83 -23.55
N GLY A 420 -3.20 19.17 -24.39
CA GLY A 420 -2.50 20.46 -24.32
C GLY A 420 -3.45 21.63 -24.47
N LYS A 421 -4.30 21.61 -25.51
CA LYS A 421 -5.31 22.65 -25.75
C LYS A 421 -6.33 22.78 -24.62
N TRP A 422 -6.72 21.66 -24.01
CA TRP A 422 -7.61 21.71 -22.86
C TRP A 422 -6.99 22.48 -21.69
N VAL A 423 -5.70 22.26 -21.39
CA VAL A 423 -5.01 23.06 -20.37
C VAL A 423 -4.97 24.53 -20.76
N ASP A 424 -4.65 24.85 -22.01
CA ASP A 424 -4.58 26.23 -22.50
C ASP A 424 -5.92 26.96 -22.39
N ASN A 425 -7.02 26.28 -22.69
CA ASN A 425 -8.37 26.83 -22.58
C ASN A 425 -8.83 27.02 -21.13
N ASN A 426 -8.17 26.36 -20.17
CA ASN A 426 -8.55 26.34 -18.76
C ASN A 426 -7.52 27.02 -17.85
N ILE A 427 -6.55 27.76 -18.39
CA ILE A 427 -5.46 28.40 -17.62
C ILE A 427 -6.00 29.21 -16.44
N LYS A 428 -7.08 29.99 -16.65
CA LYS A 428 -7.66 30.85 -15.60
C LYS A 428 -8.08 30.05 -14.37
N ASP A 429 -8.77 28.93 -14.58
CA ASP A 429 -9.24 28.07 -13.48
C ASP A 429 -8.13 27.20 -12.89
N ILE A 430 -7.12 26.83 -13.70
CA ILE A 430 -5.94 26.08 -13.23
C ILE A 430 -5.08 26.96 -12.32
N VAL A 431 -4.85 28.21 -12.70
CA VAL A 431 -4.08 29.18 -11.92
C VAL A 431 -4.86 29.64 -10.69
N ASN A 432 -6.18 29.79 -10.81
CA ASN A 432 -7.09 30.10 -9.70
C ASN A 432 -7.78 28.84 -9.15
N TYR A 433 -7.00 27.81 -8.83
CA TYR A 433 -7.52 26.52 -8.39
C TYR A 433 -8.41 26.60 -7.12
N ASP A 434 -8.23 27.64 -6.30
CA ASP A 434 -9.03 27.94 -5.09
C ASP A 434 -10.50 28.22 -5.38
N ASN A 435 -10.84 28.55 -6.64
CA ASN A 435 -12.23 28.69 -7.10
C ASN A 435 -12.97 27.35 -7.11
N GLY A 436 -12.24 26.23 -7.10
CA GLY A 436 -12.77 24.88 -7.05
C GLY A 436 -13.51 24.40 -8.31
N ILE A 437 -13.57 25.18 -9.39
CA ILE A 437 -14.37 24.89 -10.60
C ILE A 437 -13.90 23.58 -11.25
N LEU A 438 -12.59 23.44 -11.45
CA LEU A 438 -11.98 22.23 -12.01
C LEU A 438 -11.65 21.21 -10.92
N LEU A 439 -11.12 21.67 -9.79
CA LEU A 439 -10.66 20.79 -8.70
C LEU A 439 -11.78 19.87 -8.18
N LYS A 440 -13.02 20.35 -8.08
CA LYS A 440 -14.16 19.52 -7.64
C LYS A 440 -14.51 18.40 -8.65
N LYS A 441 -14.13 18.56 -9.92
CA LYS A 441 -14.45 17.64 -11.02
C LYS A 441 -13.31 16.69 -11.37
N ALA A 442 -12.09 16.94 -10.88
CA ALA A 442 -10.93 16.11 -11.15
C ALA A 442 -11.09 14.69 -10.57
N GLU A 443 -10.68 13.67 -11.32
CA GLU A 443 -10.66 12.28 -10.85
C GLU A 443 -9.59 12.08 -9.77
N ASP A 444 -8.37 12.58 -9.99
CA ASP A 444 -7.27 12.57 -9.02
C ASP A 444 -7.04 14.00 -8.49
N LYS A 445 -7.92 14.46 -7.58
CA LYS A 445 -7.94 15.83 -7.05
C LYS A 445 -6.61 16.32 -6.48
N LEU A 446 -5.91 15.49 -5.70
CA LEU A 446 -4.66 15.87 -5.02
C LEU A 446 -3.49 15.96 -6.00
N LEU A 447 -3.41 15.03 -6.96
CA LEU A 447 -2.42 15.12 -8.04
C LEU A 447 -2.71 16.30 -8.97
N PHE A 448 -3.99 16.55 -9.27
CA PHE A 448 -4.39 17.70 -10.08
C PHE A 448 -4.10 19.02 -9.36
N LEU A 449 -4.31 19.11 -8.05
CA LEU A 449 -3.94 20.28 -7.25
C LEU A 449 -2.42 20.51 -7.22
N ALA A 450 -1.63 19.44 -7.05
CA ALA A 450 -0.16 19.53 -7.14
C ALA A 450 0.28 20.06 -8.52
N PHE A 451 -0.37 19.59 -9.60
CA PHE A 451 -0.18 20.14 -10.94
C PHE A 451 -0.59 21.61 -11.03
N CYS A 452 -1.75 22.01 -10.50
CA CYS A 452 -2.23 23.40 -10.56
C CYS A 452 -1.24 24.37 -9.88
N MET A 453 -0.72 24.00 -8.71
CA MET A 453 0.30 24.77 -7.99
C MET A 453 1.58 24.93 -8.81
N GLU A 454 2.07 23.86 -9.42
CA GLU A 454 3.28 23.92 -10.26
C GLU A 454 3.03 24.66 -11.58
N TYR A 455 1.84 24.50 -12.16
CA TYR A 455 1.47 25.17 -13.40
C TYR A 455 1.29 26.67 -13.19
N LYS A 456 0.79 27.10 -12.03
CA LYS A 456 0.79 28.52 -11.62
C LYS A 456 2.21 29.09 -11.59
N ARG A 457 3.16 28.41 -10.93
CA ARG A 457 4.58 28.80 -10.96
C ARG A 457 5.16 28.83 -12.37
N PHE A 458 4.81 27.85 -13.21
CA PHE A 458 5.22 27.80 -14.60
C PHE A 458 4.66 29.00 -15.39
N GLN A 459 3.40 29.38 -15.19
CA GLN A 459 2.79 30.54 -15.85
C GLN A 459 3.45 31.85 -15.43
N GLU A 460 3.75 32.03 -14.14
CA GLU A 460 4.51 33.18 -13.64
C GLU A 460 5.89 33.27 -14.30
N PHE A 461 6.61 32.14 -14.39
CA PHE A 461 7.86 32.04 -15.16
C PHE A 461 7.64 32.37 -16.63
N TYR A 462 6.62 31.81 -17.27
CA TYR A 462 6.39 31.93 -18.70
C TYR A 462 6.02 33.36 -19.10
N LEU A 463 5.33 34.11 -18.24
CA LEU A 463 5.05 35.53 -18.45
C LEU A 463 6.28 36.42 -18.20
N ASN A 464 7.20 36.00 -17.32
CA ASN A 464 8.43 36.73 -17.05
C ASN A 464 9.55 36.34 -18.02
N THR A 465 9.74 37.13 -19.09
CA THR A 465 10.74 36.88 -20.14
C THR A 465 12.20 37.02 -19.70
N THR A 466 12.46 37.43 -18.45
CA THR A 466 13.83 37.57 -17.92
C THR A 466 14.53 36.22 -17.71
N PHE A 467 13.77 35.15 -17.49
CA PHE A 467 14.32 33.82 -17.20
C PHE A 467 14.19 32.90 -18.42
N MET A 468 15.29 32.20 -18.74
CA MET A 468 15.37 31.28 -19.88
C MET A 468 14.89 29.85 -19.59
N GLY A 469 14.83 29.44 -18.32
CA GLY A 469 14.34 28.10 -17.99
C GLY A 469 13.69 27.99 -16.61
N PHE A 470 12.84 26.97 -16.52
CA PHE A 470 12.00 26.65 -15.38
C PHE A 470 12.55 25.42 -14.66
N LYS A 471 12.71 25.54 -13.33
CA LYS A 471 13.09 24.41 -12.48
C LYS A 471 11.84 23.79 -11.87
N THR A 472 11.56 22.55 -12.23
CA THR A 472 10.40 21.80 -11.73
C THR A 472 10.82 20.56 -10.96
N SER A 473 10.16 20.34 -9.83
CA SER A 473 10.32 19.15 -9.01
C SER A 473 9.14 18.17 -9.14
N LEU A 474 8.14 18.51 -9.97
CA LEU A 474 6.91 17.75 -10.12
C LEU A 474 7.16 16.43 -10.88
N PRO A 475 6.87 15.26 -10.29
CA PRO A 475 6.99 13.99 -10.99
C PRO A 475 5.87 13.83 -12.04
N ILE A 476 6.24 13.74 -13.32
CA ILE A 476 5.30 13.43 -14.40
C ILE A 476 5.15 11.90 -14.51
N GLN A 477 3.97 11.38 -14.18
CA GLN A 477 3.66 9.95 -14.26
C GLN A 477 3.19 9.57 -15.67
N LEU A 478 3.77 8.49 -16.23
CA LEU A 478 3.41 7.93 -17.53
C LEU A 478 2.95 6.48 -17.33
N ASP A 479 1.66 6.24 -17.57
CA ASP A 479 1.05 4.92 -17.40
C ASP A 479 0.79 4.24 -18.75
N ALA A 480 1.13 2.96 -18.81
CA ALA A 480 0.89 2.12 -19.98
C ALA A 480 -0.55 1.57 -20.02
N THR A 481 -1.13 1.50 -21.21
CA THR A 481 -2.46 0.92 -21.42
C THR A 481 -2.41 -0.59 -21.19
N CYS A 482 -3.03 -1.07 -20.11
CA CYS A 482 -3.20 -2.50 -19.83
C CYS A 482 -1.91 -3.33 -20.02
N ASN A 483 -0.82 -2.91 -19.37
CA ASN A 483 0.54 -3.42 -19.57
C ASN A 483 0.67 -4.95 -19.67
N ALA A 484 -0.10 -5.72 -18.89
CA ALA A 484 -0.07 -7.18 -18.99
C ALA A 484 -0.54 -7.71 -20.35
N PHE A 485 -1.60 -7.15 -20.94
CA PHE A 485 -2.04 -7.51 -22.29
C PHE A 485 -1.06 -7.04 -23.36
N GLN A 486 -0.40 -5.89 -23.17
CA GLN A 486 0.70 -5.45 -24.04
C GLN A 486 1.81 -6.51 -24.09
N HIS A 487 2.29 -6.97 -22.93
CA HIS A 487 3.30 -8.03 -22.87
C HIS A 487 2.82 -9.35 -23.47
N MET A 488 1.58 -9.77 -23.19
CA MET A 488 1.02 -10.99 -23.77
C MET A 488 0.95 -10.90 -25.30
N ALA A 489 0.44 -9.79 -25.84
CA ALA A 489 0.33 -9.59 -27.28
C ALA A 489 1.71 -9.59 -27.96
N LEU A 490 2.70 -8.90 -27.38
CA LEU A 490 4.07 -8.88 -27.89
C LEU A 490 4.70 -10.27 -27.88
N LEU A 491 4.61 -10.99 -26.76
CA LEU A 491 5.18 -12.33 -26.63
C LEU A 491 4.52 -13.32 -27.60
N SER A 492 3.20 -13.26 -27.76
CA SER A 492 2.46 -14.15 -28.65
C SER A 492 2.42 -13.70 -30.10
N ASN A 493 3.00 -12.53 -30.40
CA ASN A 493 2.86 -11.85 -31.68
C ASN A 493 1.40 -11.78 -32.15
N GLU A 494 0.51 -11.41 -31.23
CA GLU A 494 -0.91 -11.13 -31.50
C GLU A 494 -1.06 -9.70 -32.02
N ASP A 495 -0.61 -9.52 -33.26
CA ASP A 495 -0.62 -8.29 -34.03
C ASP A 495 -2.01 -7.65 -34.16
N THR A 496 -3.08 -8.45 -34.15
CA THR A 496 -4.48 -7.98 -34.13
C THR A 496 -4.79 -7.07 -32.93
N LEU A 497 -4.02 -7.16 -31.85
CA LEU A 497 -4.17 -6.32 -30.66
C LEU A 497 -3.19 -5.15 -30.58
N PHE A 498 -2.19 -5.06 -31.47
CA PHE A 498 -1.14 -4.05 -31.34
C PHE A 498 -1.70 -2.63 -31.43
N LYS A 499 -2.64 -2.40 -32.35
CA LYS A 499 -3.33 -1.11 -32.46
C LYS A 499 -4.15 -0.83 -31.19
N GLU A 500 -4.97 -1.79 -30.76
CA GLU A 500 -5.90 -1.62 -29.64
C GLU A 500 -5.19 -1.41 -28.29
N LEU A 501 -3.96 -1.90 -28.18
CA LEU A 501 -3.09 -1.76 -27.01
C LEU A 501 -2.05 -0.63 -27.14
N ASN A 502 -2.16 0.22 -28.16
CA ASN A 502 -1.25 1.35 -28.40
C ASN A 502 0.24 0.94 -28.53
N LEU A 503 0.51 -0.23 -29.12
CA LEU A 503 1.87 -0.74 -29.39
C LEU A 503 2.42 -0.28 -30.74
N ILE A 504 1.55 0.16 -31.64
CA ILE A 504 1.90 0.72 -32.95
C ILE A 504 1.15 2.03 -33.18
N PRO A 505 1.72 2.98 -33.93
CA PRO A 505 1.01 4.19 -34.32
C PRO A 505 -0.15 3.86 -35.28
N GLU A 506 -1.23 4.65 -35.24
CA GLU A 506 -2.27 4.57 -36.26
C GLU A 506 -1.69 4.92 -37.64
N ARG A 507 -1.88 4.05 -38.62
CA ARG A 507 -1.54 4.34 -40.03
C ARG A 507 -2.52 5.37 -40.57
N ASN A 508 -2.02 6.53 -40.99
CA ASN A 508 -2.82 7.51 -41.72
C ASN A 508 -3.34 6.90 -43.03
N VAL A 509 -4.65 6.83 -43.20
CA VAL A 509 -5.34 6.22 -44.35
C VAL A 509 -5.14 7.01 -45.67
N LYS A 510 -4.36 8.10 -45.67
CA LYS A 510 -4.11 8.93 -46.86
C LYS A 510 -2.65 8.87 -47.33
N GLY A 511 -2.21 7.71 -47.82
CA GLY A 511 -1.13 7.55 -48.82
C GLY A 511 0.26 8.14 -48.58
N LYS A 512 0.52 8.87 -47.48
CA LYS A 512 1.82 9.45 -47.16
C LYS A 512 2.43 8.70 -45.98
N LYS A 513 3.53 8.01 -46.26
CA LYS A 513 4.43 7.36 -45.30
C LYS A 513 4.83 8.34 -44.20
N LYS A 514 4.16 8.29 -43.06
CA LYS A 514 4.73 8.67 -41.77
C LYS A 514 4.32 7.62 -40.76
N ASP A 515 5.18 6.62 -40.57
CA ASP A 515 5.08 5.59 -39.52
C ASP A 515 5.40 6.17 -38.12
N THR A 516 5.00 7.42 -37.85
CA THR A 516 5.28 8.11 -36.59
C THR A 516 3.97 8.41 -35.87
N ALA A 517 3.92 8.13 -34.56
CA ALA A 517 2.78 8.50 -33.72
C ALA A 517 2.60 10.03 -33.75
N SER A 518 1.52 10.52 -34.36
CA SER A 518 1.19 11.94 -34.31
C SER A 518 0.67 12.30 -32.93
N ILE A 519 1.01 13.50 -32.44
CA ILE A 519 0.42 14.08 -31.22
C ILE A 519 -1.10 14.27 -31.33
N ASP A 520 -1.64 14.25 -32.55
CA ASP A 520 -3.07 14.34 -32.84
C ASP A 520 -3.77 12.97 -32.88
N ASN A 521 -3.02 11.87 -32.89
CA ASN A 521 -3.63 10.53 -32.86
C ASN A 521 -4.28 10.29 -31.50
N ARG A 522 -5.53 9.84 -31.51
CA ARG A 522 -6.23 9.44 -30.28
C ARG A 522 -5.75 8.05 -29.85
N PRO A 523 -5.46 7.83 -28.55
CA PRO A 523 -5.10 6.51 -28.07
C PRO A 523 -6.29 5.56 -28.19
N SER A 524 -6.03 4.32 -28.61
CA SER A 524 -7.01 3.24 -28.59
C SER A 524 -7.44 2.94 -27.16
N ASP A 525 -8.74 2.69 -26.97
CA ASP A 525 -9.31 2.32 -25.68
C ASP A 525 -9.65 0.82 -25.67
N PHE A 526 -8.64 0.00 -25.37
CA PHE A 526 -8.74 -1.46 -25.34
C PHE A 526 -9.96 -1.99 -24.55
N TYR A 527 -10.36 -1.29 -23.49
CA TYR A 527 -11.48 -1.70 -22.65
C TYR A 527 -12.83 -1.49 -23.36
N ASN A 528 -13.00 -0.35 -24.03
CA ASN A 528 -14.17 -0.09 -24.85
C ASN A 528 -14.19 -0.98 -26.09
N PHE A 529 -13.03 -1.23 -26.72
CA PHE A 529 -12.91 -2.19 -27.81
C PHE A 529 -13.45 -3.57 -27.41
N LEU A 530 -12.99 -4.13 -26.28
CA LEU A 530 -13.50 -5.41 -25.79
C LEU A 530 -14.98 -5.36 -25.40
N LEU A 531 -15.44 -4.24 -24.82
CA LEU A 531 -16.85 -4.05 -24.50
C LEU A 531 -17.72 -4.09 -25.76
N HIS A 532 -17.32 -3.42 -26.83
CA HIS A 532 -18.04 -3.45 -28.10
C HIS A 532 -18.09 -4.87 -28.69
N ARG A 533 -16.97 -5.61 -28.68
CA ARG A 533 -16.97 -7.02 -29.12
C ARG A 533 -17.92 -7.88 -28.29
N LEU A 534 -17.98 -7.64 -26.98
CA LEU A 534 -18.88 -8.33 -26.06
C LEU A 534 -20.36 -8.06 -26.37
N ILE A 535 -20.72 -6.78 -26.59
CA ILE A 535 -22.08 -6.40 -26.98
C ILE A 535 -22.44 -6.99 -28.35
N SER A 536 -21.54 -6.95 -29.33
CA SER A 536 -21.74 -7.58 -30.64
C SER A 536 -21.94 -9.10 -30.53
N TYR A 537 -21.19 -9.75 -29.64
CA TYR A 537 -21.37 -11.18 -29.36
C TYR A 537 -22.76 -11.48 -28.78
N PHE A 538 -23.24 -10.68 -27.81
CA PHE A 538 -24.59 -10.84 -27.27
C PHE A 538 -25.67 -10.61 -28.32
N LYS A 539 -25.54 -9.55 -29.13
CA LYS A 539 -26.43 -9.28 -30.25
C LYS A 539 -26.51 -10.49 -31.19
N SER A 540 -25.37 -11.06 -31.58
CA SER A 540 -25.34 -12.24 -32.43
C SER A 540 -26.02 -13.47 -31.81
N LYS A 541 -26.08 -13.58 -30.48
CA LYS A 541 -26.81 -14.68 -29.81
C LYS A 541 -28.31 -14.43 -29.84
N VAL A 542 -28.72 -13.19 -29.57
CA VAL A 542 -30.13 -12.74 -29.65
C VAL A 542 -30.67 -12.92 -31.07
N ASP A 543 -29.93 -12.46 -32.09
CA ASP A 543 -30.33 -12.56 -33.50
C ASP A 543 -30.50 -14.02 -33.98
N ARG A 544 -29.82 -14.98 -33.32
CA ARG A 544 -29.96 -16.43 -33.58
C ARG A 544 -31.05 -17.10 -32.74
N GLY A 545 -31.82 -16.33 -31.98
CA GLY A 545 -32.85 -16.85 -31.08
C GLY A 545 -32.30 -17.58 -29.85
N ILE A 546 -31.03 -17.37 -29.48
CA ILE A 546 -30.43 -18.01 -28.31
C ILE A 546 -30.70 -17.12 -27.09
N PHE A 547 -31.74 -17.49 -26.34
CA PHE A 547 -32.10 -16.86 -25.08
C PHE A 547 -31.72 -17.81 -23.93
N LEU A 548 -30.60 -17.54 -23.25
CA LEU A 548 -30.16 -18.33 -22.09
C LEU A 548 -31.01 -17.94 -20.87
N ASP A 549 -31.92 -18.80 -20.44
CA ASP A 549 -32.67 -18.62 -19.20
C ASP A 549 -32.15 -19.53 -18.09
N TYR A 550 -31.40 -18.93 -17.18
CA TYR A 550 -31.26 -19.49 -15.86
C TYR A 550 -32.56 -19.19 -15.11
N LYS A 551 -33.25 -20.23 -14.62
CA LYS A 551 -34.54 -20.13 -13.92
C LYS A 551 -34.45 -19.04 -12.83
N THR A 552 -35.17 -17.93 -13.01
CA THR A 552 -35.39 -16.89 -12.00
C THR A 552 -36.88 -16.52 -11.97
N THR A 553 -37.42 -16.29 -10.76
CA THR A 553 -38.87 -16.30 -10.49
C THR A 553 -39.55 -14.92 -10.45
N LYS A 554 -38.86 -13.82 -10.74
CA LYS A 554 -39.49 -12.48 -10.75
C LYS A 554 -39.93 -12.06 -12.17
N ASN A 555 -41.23 -11.84 -12.31
CA ASN A 555 -42.00 -11.31 -13.46
C ASN A 555 -42.00 -12.13 -14.77
N LYS A 556 -43.21 -12.40 -15.29
CA LYS A 556 -43.42 -13.04 -16.60
C LYS A 556 -42.81 -12.22 -17.75
N GLU A 557 -42.82 -10.88 -17.66
CA GLU A 557 -42.31 -9.99 -18.72
C GLU A 557 -40.77 -9.99 -18.86
N ASP A 558 -40.01 -10.28 -17.79
CA ASP A 558 -38.54 -10.37 -17.84
C ASP A 558 -38.02 -11.80 -18.10
N LYS A 559 -38.87 -12.82 -17.85
CA LYS A 559 -38.62 -14.20 -18.30
C LYS A 559 -38.55 -14.31 -19.82
N ASP A 560 -39.25 -13.44 -20.55
CA ASP A 560 -39.36 -13.54 -22.01
C ASP A 560 -38.12 -13.03 -22.78
N LYS A 561 -37.12 -12.45 -22.10
CA LYS A 561 -35.96 -11.84 -22.77
C LYS A 561 -34.69 -12.70 -22.74
N GLY A 562 -34.43 -13.56 -21.76
CA GLY A 562 -33.15 -14.29 -21.70
C GLY A 562 -31.94 -13.44 -21.33
N SER A 563 -30.92 -14.07 -20.71
CA SER A 563 -29.72 -13.40 -20.20
C SER A 563 -28.95 -12.63 -21.27
N PHE A 564 -28.87 -13.16 -22.51
CA PHE A 564 -28.22 -12.47 -23.62
C PHE A 564 -28.95 -11.19 -24.03
N MET A 565 -30.28 -11.17 -24.03
CA MET A 565 -31.05 -9.95 -24.35
C MET A 565 -30.93 -8.92 -23.24
N ARG A 566 -30.98 -9.34 -21.96
CA ARG A 566 -30.74 -8.42 -20.83
C ARG A 566 -29.36 -7.79 -20.94
N LEU A 567 -28.32 -8.60 -21.15
CA LEU A 567 -26.95 -8.11 -21.33
C LEU A 567 -26.78 -7.20 -22.55
N TYR A 568 -27.46 -7.50 -23.67
CA TYR A 568 -27.43 -6.69 -24.88
C TYR A 568 -28.19 -5.36 -24.72
N SER A 569 -29.34 -5.38 -24.05
CA SER A 569 -30.19 -4.19 -23.83
C SER A 569 -29.65 -3.28 -22.72
N PHE A 570 -28.76 -3.79 -21.87
CA PHE A 570 -28.17 -3.04 -20.77
C PHE A 570 -27.17 -1.98 -21.25
N VAL A 571 -27.20 -0.80 -20.60
CA VAL A 571 -26.30 0.31 -20.93
C VAL A 571 -24.94 0.11 -20.27
N TRP A 572 -24.00 -0.48 -21.02
CA TRP A 572 -22.66 -0.69 -20.53
C TRP A 572 -21.73 0.49 -20.79
N ASN A 573 -20.95 0.84 -19.78
CA ASN A 573 -19.85 1.78 -19.87
C ASN A 573 -18.52 1.09 -19.58
N ARG A 574 -17.43 1.70 -20.08
CA ARG A 574 -16.06 1.27 -19.81
C ARG A 574 -15.79 0.96 -18.34
N VAL A 575 -16.25 1.83 -17.45
CA VAL A 575 -15.98 1.73 -16.00
C VAL A 575 -16.46 0.40 -15.42
N HIS A 576 -17.55 -0.16 -15.97
CA HIS A 576 -18.10 -1.43 -15.49
C HIS A 576 -17.13 -2.58 -15.76
N VAL A 577 -16.63 -2.71 -16.99
CA VAL A 577 -15.82 -3.87 -17.41
C VAL A 577 -14.31 -3.69 -17.20
N LYS A 578 -13.83 -2.45 -17.03
CA LYS A 578 -12.39 -2.11 -16.97
C LYS A 578 -11.63 -2.98 -15.98
N LYS A 579 -12.05 -3.03 -14.70
CA LYS A 579 -11.35 -3.79 -13.66
C LYS A 579 -11.33 -5.28 -13.95
N SER A 580 -12.42 -5.83 -14.45
CA SER A 580 -12.51 -7.25 -14.83
C SER A 580 -11.53 -7.57 -15.96
N ILE A 581 -11.53 -6.78 -17.04
CA ILE A 581 -10.58 -6.94 -18.15
C ILE A 581 -9.12 -6.84 -17.68
N MET A 582 -8.78 -5.80 -16.90
CA MET A 582 -7.42 -5.56 -16.40
C MET A 582 -6.87 -6.73 -15.59
N THR A 583 -7.74 -7.53 -14.98
CA THR A 583 -7.37 -8.57 -14.03
C THR A 583 -7.34 -9.98 -14.60
N ILE A 584 -7.77 -10.15 -15.86
CA ILE A 584 -7.70 -11.42 -16.59
C ILE A 584 -6.26 -11.95 -16.69
N PRO A 585 -5.25 -11.16 -17.12
CA PRO A 585 -3.86 -11.65 -17.21
C PRO A 585 -3.26 -12.07 -15.88
N TYR A 586 -3.84 -11.61 -14.76
CA TYR A 586 -3.43 -11.95 -13.41
C TYR A 586 -4.19 -13.14 -12.83
N ASN A 587 -4.87 -13.94 -13.67
CA ASN A 587 -5.66 -15.11 -13.29
C ASN A 587 -6.72 -14.82 -12.22
N SER A 588 -7.35 -13.65 -12.26
CA SER A 588 -8.46 -13.37 -11.35
C SER A 588 -9.61 -14.35 -11.55
N SER A 589 -10.15 -14.86 -10.45
CA SER A 589 -11.29 -15.78 -10.48
C SER A 589 -12.55 -15.11 -11.02
N HIS A 590 -13.49 -15.90 -11.53
CA HIS A 590 -14.83 -15.41 -11.89
C HIS A 590 -15.48 -14.65 -10.73
N ARG A 591 -15.38 -15.18 -9.51
CA ARG A 591 -15.91 -14.54 -8.30
C ARG A 591 -15.33 -13.14 -8.07
N SER A 592 -14.01 -12.99 -8.23
CA SER A 592 -13.33 -11.70 -8.07
C SER A 592 -13.77 -10.70 -9.13
N MET A 593 -13.84 -11.13 -10.39
CA MET A 593 -14.30 -10.27 -11.48
C MET A 593 -15.77 -9.88 -11.33
N MET A 594 -16.65 -10.79 -10.91
CA MET A 594 -18.06 -10.49 -10.61
C MET A 594 -18.16 -9.44 -9.52
N LYS A 595 -17.33 -9.54 -8.47
CA LYS A 595 -17.28 -8.53 -7.41
C LYS A 595 -16.92 -7.16 -7.99
N TYR A 596 -15.90 -7.07 -8.84
CA TYR A 596 -15.52 -5.80 -9.47
C TYR A 596 -16.62 -5.21 -10.36
N LEU A 597 -17.34 -6.05 -11.11
CA LEU A 597 -18.51 -5.61 -11.87
C LEU A 597 -19.59 -5.08 -10.93
N SER A 598 -19.95 -5.84 -9.90
CA SER A 598 -21.01 -5.44 -8.95
C SER A 598 -20.67 -4.17 -8.17
N GLU A 599 -19.40 -3.94 -7.83
CA GLU A 599 -18.93 -2.72 -7.14
C GLU A 599 -19.03 -1.47 -8.03
N SER A 600 -19.17 -1.65 -9.35
CA SER A 600 -19.33 -0.55 -10.32
C SER A 600 -20.80 -0.24 -10.66
N LEU A 601 -21.73 -1.04 -10.15
CA LEU A 601 -23.17 -0.96 -10.43
C LEU A 601 -23.94 -0.63 -9.17
N VAL A 602 -25.17 -0.15 -9.34
CA VAL A 602 -26.10 0.09 -8.22
C VAL A 602 -26.92 -1.17 -8.00
N ARG A 603 -26.97 -1.66 -6.76
CA ARG A 603 -27.84 -2.79 -6.39
C ARG A 603 -29.28 -2.28 -6.27
N SER A 604 -30.17 -2.84 -7.07
CA SER A 604 -31.60 -2.47 -7.07
C SER A 604 -32.40 -3.27 -6.06
N ASP A 605 -32.37 -4.60 -6.14
CA ASP A 605 -33.14 -5.49 -5.26
C ASP A 605 -32.53 -6.91 -5.18
N CYS A 606 -33.14 -7.78 -4.36
CA CYS A 606 -32.92 -9.22 -4.33
C CYS A 606 -34.20 -9.94 -4.78
N ASP A 607 -34.10 -10.96 -5.63
CA ASP A 607 -35.25 -11.79 -5.98
C ASP A 607 -35.50 -12.90 -4.95
N LYS A 608 -36.62 -13.62 -5.16
CA LYS A 608 -37.08 -14.72 -4.30
C LYS A 608 -36.11 -15.92 -4.32
N ASP A 609 -35.30 -16.05 -5.35
CA ASP A 609 -34.30 -17.10 -5.50
C ASP A 609 -32.94 -16.70 -4.88
N GLY A 610 -32.86 -15.49 -4.28
CA GLY A 610 -31.68 -14.99 -3.60
C GLY A 610 -30.65 -14.31 -4.51
N TYR A 611 -30.97 -14.03 -5.76
CA TYR A 611 -30.08 -13.31 -6.67
C TYR A 611 -30.25 -11.80 -6.55
N ASN A 612 -29.11 -11.11 -6.56
CA ASN A 612 -29.06 -9.66 -6.59
C ASN A 612 -29.26 -9.14 -8.01
N TRP A 613 -30.05 -8.08 -8.14
CA TRP A 613 -30.30 -7.34 -9.36
C TRP A 613 -29.61 -5.98 -9.33
N TYR A 614 -29.17 -5.53 -10.50
CA TYR A 614 -28.31 -4.36 -10.67
C TYR A 614 -28.81 -3.47 -11.81
N CYS A 615 -28.60 -2.17 -11.65
CA CYS A 615 -28.81 -1.12 -12.64
C CYS A 615 -27.59 -0.20 -12.75
N THR A 616 -27.59 0.69 -13.75
CA THR A 616 -26.53 1.69 -13.93
C THR A 616 -26.67 2.88 -13.00
N ASN A 617 -27.90 3.23 -12.62
CA ASN A 617 -28.22 4.30 -11.67
C ASN A 617 -29.61 4.05 -11.04
N GLU A 618 -29.89 4.66 -9.90
CA GLU A 618 -31.15 4.49 -9.14
C GLU A 618 -32.41 4.93 -9.91
N LYS A 619 -32.27 5.78 -10.94
CA LYS A 619 -33.38 6.30 -11.75
C LYS A 619 -33.69 5.43 -12.98
N ASP A 620 -32.79 4.52 -13.35
CA ASP A 620 -32.89 3.65 -14.53
C ASP A 620 -33.27 2.23 -14.12
N ASN A 621 -34.55 2.07 -13.75
CA ASN A 621 -35.13 0.77 -13.36
C ASN A 621 -35.66 -0.05 -14.56
N LYS A 622 -35.40 0.38 -15.80
CA LYS A 622 -35.99 -0.28 -16.98
C LYS A 622 -35.17 -1.47 -17.50
N ASN A 623 -33.85 -1.41 -17.36
CA ASN A 623 -32.93 -2.45 -17.83
C ASN A 623 -32.14 -3.02 -16.65
N LEU A 624 -32.66 -4.09 -16.06
CA LEU A 624 -32.01 -4.76 -14.94
C LEU A 624 -31.23 -5.99 -15.41
N ILE A 625 -30.12 -6.25 -14.74
CA ILE A 625 -29.35 -7.48 -14.89
C ILE A 625 -29.16 -8.13 -13.53
N ASN A 626 -29.07 -9.45 -13.49
CA ASN A 626 -28.90 -10.20 -12.26
C ASN A 626 -27.47 -10.76 -12.13
N GLN A 627 -27.21 -11.40 -10.99
CA GLN A 627 -25.91 -11.99 -10.70
C GLN A 627 -25.49 -13.08 -11.73
N GLN A 628 -26.42 -13.80 -12.34
CA GLN A 628 -26.11 -14.80 -13.37
C GLN A 628 -25.72 -14.14 -14.69
N ASP A 629 -26.35 -13.01 -15.03
CA ASP A 629 -25.96 -12.20 -16.19
C ASP A 629 -24.52 -11.71 -16.06
N LEU A 630 -24.10 -11.28 -14.87
CA LEU A 630 -22.71 -10.89 -14.60
C LEU A 630 -21.73 -12.05 -14.80
N TYR A 631 -22.11 -13.26 -14.40
CA TYR A 631 -21.29 -14.46 -14.64
C TYR A 631 -21.17 -14.75 -16.14
N LEU A 632 -22.31 -14.75 -16.85
CA LEU A 632 -22.36 -14.97 -18.30
C LEU A 632 -21.53 -13.93 -19.05
N LEU A 633 -21.55 -12.67 -18.61
CA LEU A 633 -20.73 -11.60 -19.17
C LEU A 633 -19.24 -11.94 -19.08
N ILE A 634 -18.77 -12.36 -17.91
CA ILE A 634 -17.37 -12.73 -17.69
C ILE A 634 -16.98 -13.96 -18.51
N SER A 635 -17.83 -14.99 -18.53
CA SER A 635 -17.58 -16.19 -19.33
C SER A 635 -17.52 -15.86 -20.82
N SER A 636 -18.39 -14.98 -21.30
CA SER A 636 -18.41 -14.50 -22.68
C SER A 636 -17.17 -13.67 -23.00
N LEU A 637 -16.73 -12.81 -22.08
CA LEU A 637 -15.49 -12.03 -22.23
C LEU A 637 -14.26 -12.95 -22.36
N GLN A 638 -14.16 -13.97 -21.50
CA GLN A 638 -13.09 -14.97 -21.59
C GLN A 638 -13.16 -15.79 -22.88
N TYR A 639 -14.37 -16.15 -23.32
CA TYR A 639 -14.60 -16.85 -24.58
C TYR A 639 -14.11 -16.01 -25.77
N ILE A 640 -14.50 -14.73 -25.84
CA ILE A 640 -14.06 -13.79 -26.87
C ILE A 640 -12.54 -13.70 -26.89
N ILE A 641 -11.90 -13.47 -25.75
CA ILE A 641 -10.43 -13.37 -25.68
C ILE A 641 -9.78 -14.66 -26.19
N LYS A 642 -10.31 -15.82 -25.81
CA LYS A 642 -9.77 -17.13 -26.18
C LYS A 642 -9.92 -17.45 -27.67
N ASN A 643 -10.99 -17.00 -28.32
CA ASN A 643 -11.30 -17.37 -29.71
C ASN A 643 -10.86 -16.32 -30.72
N ASP A 644 -10.93 -15.04 -30.34
CA ASP A 644 -10.61 -13.94 -31.23
C ASP A 644 -9.10 -13.64 -31.21
N PHE A 645 -8.41 -13.96 -30.11
CA PHE A 645 -6.97 -13.76 -29.93
C PHE A 645 -6.26 -15.09 -29.64
N GLN A 646 -6.31 -15.98 -30.64
CA GLN A 646 -5.88 -17.37 -30.47
C GLN A 646 -4.38 -17.51 -30.25
N LYS A 647 -3.53 -16.57 -30.70
CA LYS A 647 -2.08 -16.66 -30.50
C LYS A 647 -1.74 -16.49 -29.02
N ILE A 648 -2.46 -15.61 -28.32
CA ILE A 648 -2.40 -15.50 -26.85
C ILE A 648 -2.71 -16.85 -26.18
N LYS A 649 -3.71 -17.58 -26.70
CA LYS A 649 -4.08 -18.93 -26.21
C LYS A 649 -3.08 -20.01 -26.60
N LYS A 650 -2.51 -20.03 -27.81
CA LYS A 650 -1.50 -21.02 -28.23
C LYS A 650 -0.26 -20.94 -27.35
N GLN A 651 0.07 -19.73 -26.90
CA GLN A 651 1.06 -19.49 -25.87
C GLN A 651 0.58 -19.79 -24.45
N SER A 652 -0.63 -20.30 -24.19
CA SER A 652 -1.02 -20.80 -22.86
C SER A 652 -0.26 -22.07 -22.43
N ILE A 653 0.71 -22.55 -23.23
CA ILE A 653 1.86 -23.36 -22.75
C ILE A 653 2.76 -22.53 -21.80
N LEU A 654 2.72 -21.19 -21.86
CA LEU A 654 3.11 -20.27 -20.79
C LEU A 654 2.25 -20.38 -19.54
N ARG A 655 1.13 -21.14 -19.48
CA ARG A 655 0.59 -21.53 -18.16
C ARG A 655 1.65 -22.24 -17.34
N ARG A 656 2.58 -22.96 -17.98
CA ARG A 656 3.76 -23.55 -17.34
C ARG A 656 4.77 -22.48 -16.91
N TRP A 657 5.07 -21.50 -17.75
CA TRP A 657 6.00 -20.39 -17.42
C TRP A 657 5.46 -19.41 -16.37
N LEU A 658 4.20 -18.98 -16.49
CA LEU A 658 3.49 -18.18 -15.49
C LEU A 658 3.20 -19.00 -14.23
N SER A 659 2.95 -20.31 -14.32
CA SER A 659 2.91 -21.14 -13.11
C SER A 659 4.28 -21.21 -12.45
N TYR A 660 5.41 -21.24 -13.19
CA TYR A 660 6.75 -21.13 -12.60
C TYR A 660 7.06 -19.74 -11.98
N LEU A 661 6.36 -18.69 -12.39
CA LEU A 661 6.39 -17.36 -11.74
C LEU A 661 5.36 -17.22 -10.59
N ILE A 662 4.39 -18.14 -10.48
CA ILE A 662 3.28 -18.11 -9.51
C ILE A 662 3.44 -19.15 -8.39
N SER A 663 3.95 -20.35 -8.68
CA SER A 663 4.69 -21.19 -7.71
C SER A 663 6.00 -20.50 -7.35
#